data_AF-A0A7Y2T2H4-F1
#
_entry.id   AF-A0A7Y2T2H4-F1
#
_cell.length_a   1.000
_cell.length_b   1.000
_cell.length_c   1.000
_cell.angle_alpha   90.00
_cell.angle_beta   90.00
_cell.angle_gamma   90.00
#
_symmetry.space_group_name_H-M   'P 1'
#
loop_
_entity.id
_entity.type
_entity.pdbx_description
1 polymer ?
#
loop_
_entity_poly.entity_id
_entity_poly.type
_entity_poly.pdbx_seq_one_letter_code
_entity_poly.pdbx_strand_id
1 'polypeptide(L)'
;LHPNHIVSAYKDNVAFIEGPEVTQFAPKSPDKPDFYEEQAFNSVISLKAETHNFPTTVEPFNGAATGSGGEIRDRLAGGKGSLPLAGTAVYITSYSRLEKNRPWEASMKERKWLYQTPMDILIKASNGASDFGNKFGQPLISGSVLTFEHEEHQRKLGYDKVIMLAGGIGYGKARQALKGHPEKGDKIVILGGDNYRIGMGGAAVSSADTGAFSMAIELNAVQRSNPEMQKRAANAIRGLVELDENPVVSIHDHGAGGHLNCLSELVEETGGYIDLDKLPIGDPTLSAKEIIGNESQERMGLVMGESDMDLLRRVAARERSPMYEVGLVTGDHRFTFESLKKNEKPMDLELSDMFGSSPKTIMNDTSLNRRYADPQYHISKFKEYLQQLLQLEAVACKDWLTNKVDRCVGGRVAKQQCAGPLQLPLNNCGVMALDFKGKEGIATSIGHSPISGLIDPEAGSRNSIAEALTNIVWAPLAGGLEAVSLSANWMWPCKNPGEDARLYEAVQAVSDFAIALGINVPTGKDSLSMKQKYPDGEVLSPGTVIISAAGHCSDLTRTVEPVLQKGGGKLYYLKLSQDDFKLGGSSFFQILNKVGEEAPTIRDASFFKTAFNTLQELIDKDLILAGHDVASGGLITTLLEMCFADLNLGAQIDLSSLKEPQTTKLLFAENAGVVFQAKNQEVEDLMNKAGISWHCIGQVQEKAVLEIRNHADTLSLDIPEMRQHWYKTSYLLDNKQTANGLARDRFENYARQPLQYTFPAGFNGGLEKLGNGDKPKAAILREKGSNSEREMAHAMFLAGFEVKDVHMTDLISGRETLEDIQFIGAVGGFSNSDVLGSAKGWAGAFKYNEKARKALRNFFDREDTLSVGICNGCQLFMELDLINPEHPEHGRMTFNDSHKHESNFTSVTVQPNNSVMLSSLAGTTLGVWISHGEGKFSLPSTEDQYNIVAKYGYEAYPANPNGSDYNTAMLCDKTGRHLVTMPHIERSIFPWNWAHYPKDRDDQISPW
;
A
#
# COMPACT_ATOMS: atom_id res chain seq x y z
N LEU A 1 -9.01 -22.65 19.62
CA LEU A 1 -9.18 -22.25 18.21
C LEU A 1 -10.35 -21.26 18.17
N HIS A 2 -10.09 -20.01 17.75
CA HIS A 2 -11.08 -18.95 17.59
C HIS A 2 -11.30 -18.71 16.09
N PRO A 3 -12.16 -19.51 15.43
CA PRO A 3 -12.33 -19.40 13.98
C PRO A 3 -12.99 -18.07 13.58
N ASN A 4 -13.77 -17.44 14.47
CA ASN A 4 -14.53 -16.21 14.22
C ASN A 4 -15.15 -16.22 12.80
N HIS A 5 -14.76 -15.28 11.95
CA HIS A 5 -15.24 -15.10 10.59
C HIS A 5 -14.33 -15.73 9.51
N ILE A 6 -13.41 -16.64 9.86
CA ILE A 6 -12.52 -17.28 8.88
C ILE A 6 -13.35 -18.13 7.90
N VAL A 7 -13.15 -17.88 6.60
CA VAL A 7 -13.68 -18.68 5.49
C VAL A 7 -12.63 -19.65 4.95
N SER A 8 -11.36 -19.22 4.83
CA SER A 8 -10.24 -20.06 4.40
C SER A 8 -8.95 -19.66 5.12
N ALA A 9 -8.18 -20.65 5.57
CA ALA A 9 -6.88 -20.48 6.22
C ALA A 9 -6.01 -21.73 6.01
N TYR A 10 -4.69 -21.53 5.86
CA TYR A 10 -3.65 -22.58 5.75
C TYR A 10 -3.82 -23.61 4.62
N LYS A 11 -4.65 -23.30 3.60
CA LYS A 11 -4.95 -24.19 2.47
C LYS A 11 -4.92 -23.46 1.12
N ASP A 12 -4.44 -22.22 1.12
CA ASP A 12 -4.41 -21.35 -0.05
C ASP A 12 -3.31 -20.28 0.12
N ASN A 13 -3.03 -19.54 -0.94
CA ASN A 13 -2.06 -18.46 -0.97
C ASN A 13 -2.43 -17.28 -0.07
N VAL A 14 -3.72 -17.15 0.27
CA VAL A 14 -4.25 -16.10 1.16
C VAL A 14 -5.21 -16.68 2.17
N ALA A 15 -5.40 -15.95 3.28
CA ALA A 15 -6.52 -16.19 4.17
C ALA A 15 -7.74 -15.37 3.72
N PHE A 16 -8.94 -15.95 3.84
CA PHE A 16 -10.20 -15.24 3.66
C PHE A 16 -10.96 -15.16 4.98
N ILE A 17 -11.50 -13.98 5.24
CA ILE A 17 -12.52 -13.74 6.27
C ILE A 17 -13.82 -13.29 5.62
N GLU A 18 -14.94 -13.53 6.29
CA GLU A 18 -16.26 -13.08 5.86
C GLU A 18 -16.27 -11.56 5.71
N GLY A 19 -16.90 -11.08 4.63
CA GLY A 19 -17.14 -9.67 4.38
C GLY A 19 -18.65 -9.39 4.21
N PRO A 20 -19.05 -8.12 4.10
CA PRO A 20 -20.44 -7.74 3.93
C PRO A 20 -20.97 -8.03 2.51
N GLU A 21 -22.27 -7.87 2.31
CA GLU A 21 -22.84 -7.70 0.98
C GLU A 21 -22.43 -6.33 0.42
N VAL A 22 -21.92 -6.30 -0.82
CA VAL A 22 -21.44 -5.08 -1.48
C VAL A 22 -21.88 -5.04 -2.94
N THR A 23 -21.74 -3.88 -3.58
CA THR A 23 -22.14 -3.67 -4.98
C THR A 23 -20.94 -3.79 -5.92
N GLN A 24 -20.94 -4.81 -6.77
CA GLN A 24 -20.01 -4.89 -7.90
C GLN A 24 -20.40 -3.86 -8.96
N PHE A 25 -19.45 -3.05 -9.41
CA PHE A 25 -19.60 -2.17 -10.58
C PHE A 25 -18.66 -2.62 -11.70
N ALA A 26 -19.19 -3.40 -12.65
CA ALA A 26 -18.42 -4.11 -13.68
C ALA A 26 -19.05 -4.04 -15.08
N PRO A 27 -18.29 -4.11 -16.20
CA PRO A 27 -18.91 -4.35 -17.50
C PRO A 27 -19.61 -5.70 -17.47
N LYS A 28 -20.77 -5.77 -18.12
CA LYS A 28 -21.57 -6.99 -18.22
C LYS A 28 -20.81 -8.17 -18.84
N SER A 29 -19.85 -7.91 -19.72
CA SER A 29 -18.99 -8.95 -20.27
C SER A 29 -17.54 -8.48 -20.41
N PRO A 30 -16.55 -9.38 -20.16
CA PRO A 30 -15.14 -9.02 -20.21
C PRO A 30 -14.50 -9.12 -21.61
N ASP A 31 -15.14 -9.81 -22.56
CA ASP A 31 -14.53 -10.21 -23.84
C ASP A 31 -14.89 -9.31 -25.04
N LYS A 32 -15.70 -8.28 -24.82
CA LYS A 32 -16.16 -7.31 -25.84
C LYS A 32 -16.43 -5.94 -25.20
N PRO A 33 -16.61 -4.86 -25.99
CA PRO A 33 -17.03 -3.58 -25.43
C PRO A 33 -18.49 -3.71 -24.95
N ASP A 34 -18.72 -3.53 -23.66
CA ASP A 34 -20.03 -3.71 -23.04
C ASP A 34 -20.27 -2.67 -21.95
N PHE A 35 -21.53 -2.52 -21.55
CA PHE A 35 -21.95 -1.52 -20.56
C PHE A 35 -21.65 -1.96 -19.14
N TYR A 36 -21.31 -0.99 -18.29
CA TYR A 36 -21.18 -1.19 -16.84
C TYR A 36 -22.55 -1.37 -16.21
N GLU A 37 -22.64 -2.32 -15.28
CA GLU A 37 -23.82 -2.58 -14.47
C GLU A 37 -23.45 -2.78 -13.00
N GLU A 38 -24.46 -2.66 -12.15
CA GLU A 38 -24.36 -2.89 -10.73
C GLU A 38 -24.99 -4.22 -10.35
N GLN A 39 -24.30 -5.00 -9.51
CA GLN A 39 -24.80 -6.27 -9.01
C GLN A 39 -24.38 -6.47 -7.55
N ALA A 40 -25.33 -6.84 -6.69
CA ALA A 40 -25.02 -7.18 -5.30
C ALA A 40 -24.34 -8.56 -5.20
N PHE A 41 -23.37 -8.70 -4.30
CA PHE A 41 -22.78 -10.00 -3.95
C PHE A 41 -22.23 -10.02 -2.52
N ASN A 42 -22.19 -11.21 -1.91
CA ASN A 42 -21.52 -11.42 -0.63
C ASN A 42 -20.01 -11.47 -0.81
N SER A 43 -19.29 -10.60 -0.12
CA SER A 43 -17.84 -10.50 -0.22
C SER A 43 -17.09 -11.38 0.78
N VAL A 44 -15.81 -11.61 0.51
CA VAL A 44 -14.79 -12.03 1.48
C VAL A 44 -13.63 -11.06 1.42
N ILE A 45 -12.93 -10.90 2.53
CA ILE A 45 -11.76 -10.03 2.67
C ILE A 45 -10.51 -10.91 2.73
N SER A 46 -9.48 -10.55 1.97
CA SER A 46 -8.21 -11.28 1.96
C SER A 46 -7.10 -10.47 2.63
N LEU A 47 -6.23 -11.15 3.38
CA LEU A 47 -4.99 -10.62 3.94
C LEU A 47 -3.83 -11.53 3.53
N LYS A 48 -2.73 -10.93 3.06
CA LYS A 48 -1.46 -11.62 2.81
C LYS A 48 -0.28 -10.67 3.03
N ALA A 49 0.84 -11.24 3.45
CA ALA A 49 2.13 -10.59 3.51
C ALA A 49 3.23 -11.59 3.18
N GLU A 50 4.28 -11.09 2.55
CA GLU A 50 5.42 -11.78 1.98
C GLU A 50 6.70 -11.02 2.37
N THR A 51 7.85 -11.69 2.36
CA THR A 51 9.14 -11.01 2.54
C THR A 51 10.10 -11.31 1.40
N HIS A 52 10.95 -10.34 1.10
CA HIS A 52 11.86 -10.40 -0.03
C HIS A 52 13.27 -9.92 0.37
N ASN A 53 13.73 -10.41 1.51
CA ASN A 53 14.89 -9.93 2.28
C ASN A 53 16.23 -10.04 1.53
N PHE A 54 16.59 -11.25 1.09
CA PHE A 54 17.88 -11.50 0.43
C PHE A 54 18.01 -10.76 -0.91
N PRO A 55 17.05 -10.87 -1.86
CA PRO A 55 17.18 -10.17 -3.13
C PRO A 55 17.23 -8.65 -2.94
N THR A 56 16.48 -8.11 -1.97
CA THR A 56 16.54 -6.67 -1.65
C THR A 56 17.87 -6.24 -1.06
N THR A 57 18.55 -7.13 -0.32
CA THR A 57 19.89 -6.86 0.21
C THR A 57 20.92 -6.73 -0.93
N VAL A 58 20.78 -7.52 -1.99
CA VAL A 58 21.71 -7.57 -3.14
C VAL A 58 21.40 -6.48 -4.17
N GLU A 59 20.15 -6.43 -4.64
CA GLU A 59 19.63 -5.48 -5.63
C GLU A 59 18.26 -4.96 -5.14
N PRO A 60 18.23 -3.80 -4.46
CA PRO A 60 17.05 -3.41 -3.69
C PRO A 60 15.85 -3.00 -4.54
N PHE A 61 16.06 -2.46 -5.75
CA PHE A 61 14.94 -1.97 -6.56
C PHE A 61 14.07 -3.12 -7.04
N ASN A 62 14.63 -4.07 -7.79
CA ASN A 62 13.87 -5.21 -8.27
C ASN A 62 13.52 -6.15 -7.11
N GLY A 63 14.37 -6.29 -6.10
CA GLY A 63 14.04 -7.06 -4.90
C GLY A 63 12.73 -6.61 -4.26
N ALA A 64 12.53 -5.31 -4.07
CA ALA A 64 11.29 -4.77 -3.51
C ALA A 64 10.12 -4.78 -4.50
N ALA A 65 10.38 -4.49 -5.77
CA ALA A 65 9.37 -4.49 -6.83
C ALA A 65 8.76 -5.89 -7.01
N THR A 66 9.58 -6.94 -7.08
CA THR A 66 9.09 -8.32 -7.22
C THR A 66 8.53 -8.89 -5.93
N GLY A 67 8.97 -8.41 -4.76
CA GLY A 67 8.29 -8.69 -3.49
C GLY A 67 6.83 -8.21 -3.54
N SER A 68 6.60 -6.98 -4.01
CA SER A 68 5.26 -6.42 -4.21
C SER A 68 4.49 -7.19 -5.29
N GLY A 69 5.15 -7.52 -6.41
CA GLY A 69 4.55 -8.28 -7.49
C GLY A 69 4.12 -9.68 -7.09
N GLY A 70 4.96 -10.43 -6.37
CA GLY A 70 4.65 -11.77 -5.87
C GLY A 70 3.44 -11.77 -4.95
N GLU A 71 3.42 -10.85 -3.98
CA GLU A 71 2.31 -10.75 -3.03
C GLU A 71 0.97 -10.37 -3.71
N ILE A 72 1.00 -9.50 -4.74
CA ILE A 72 -0.18 -9.22 -5.56
C ILE A 72 -0.68 -10.47 -6.29
N ARG A 73 0.23 -11.33 -6.79
CA ARG A 73 -0.15 -12.59 -7.47
C ARG A 73 -0.75 -13.59 -6.50
N ASP A 74 -0.24 -13.68 -5.28
CA ASP A 74 -0.84 -14.52 -4.23
C ASP A 74 -2.30 -14.14 -3.99
N ARG A 75 -2.59 -12.85 -3.85
CA ARG A 75 -3.97 -12.37 -3.72
C ARG A 75 -4.82 -12.70 -4.95
N LEU A 76 -4.29 -12.48 -6.15
CA LEU A 76 -4.99 -12.86 -7.39
C LEU A 76 -5.30 -14.37 -7.45
N ALA A 77 -4.47 -15.21 -6.83
CA ALA A 77 -4.62 -16.67 -6.79
C ALA A 77 -5.48 -17.19 -5.64
N GLY A 78 -6.02 -16.33 -4.77
CA GLY A 78 -6.89 -16.75 -3.67
C GLY A 78 -8.23 -17.32 -4.18
N GLY A 79 -8.58 -18.54 -3.75
CA GLY A 79 -9.78 -19.24 -4.18
C GLY A 79 -9.77 -19.50 -5.68
N LYS A 80 -10.89 -19.22 -6.36
CA LYS A 80 -11.00 -19.22 -7.83
C LYS A 80 -10.60 -17.89 -8.47
N GLY A 81 -9.96 -17.01 -7.69
CA GLY A 81 -9.57 -15.66 -8.06
C GLY A 81 -10.13 -14.62 -7.09
N SER A 82 -9.28 -13.70 -6.64
CA SER A 82 -9.66 -12.56 -5.82
C SER A 82 -8.95 -11.28 -6.29
N LEU A 83 -9.39 -10.12 -5.83
CA LEU A 83 -8.94 -8.83 -6.33
C LEU A 83 -8.11 -8.08 -5.27
N PRO A 84 -6.84 -7.74 -5.56
CA PRO A 84 -6.03 -6.93 -4.66
C PRO A 84 -6.58 -5.49 -4.61
N LEU A 85 -6.61 -4.89 -3.42
CA LEU A 85 -7.10 -3.51 -3.21
C LEU A 85 -5.99 -2.55 -2.87
N ALA A 86 -5.26 -2.78 -1.78
CA ALA A 86 -4.19 -1.89 -1.33
C ALA A 86 -3.00 -2.66 -0.81
N GLY A 87 -1.82 -2.06 -0.95
CA GLY A 87 -0.55 -2.60 -0.53
C GLY A 87 -0.05 -2.01 0.79
N THR A 88 0.90 -2.72 1.37
CA THR A 88 1.61 -2.41 2.60
C THR A 88 3.10 -2.69 2.39
N ALA A 89 3.99 -1.79 2.84
CA ALA A 89 5.43 -2.00 2.74
C ALA A 89 6.17 -1.70 4.05
N VAL A 90 7.07 -2.60 4.46
CA VAL A 90 7.94 -2.41 5.64
C VAL A 90 9.41 -2.52 5.24
N TYR A 91 10.21 -1.55 5.69
CA TYR A 91 11.66 -1.50 5.45
C TYR A 91 12.42 -1.50 6.78
N ILE A 92 13.20 -2.53 7.06
CA ILE A 92 14.06 -2.58 8.25
C ILE A 92 15.52 -2.77 7.85
N THR A 93 16.37 -1.79 8.19
CA THR A 93 17.78 -1.74 7.78
C THR A 93 18.71 -1.36 8.92
N SER A 94 20.02 -1.44 8.69
CA SER A 94 21.01 -0.72 9.49
C SER A 94 20.90 0.81 9.34
N TYR A 95 21.69 1.60 10.10
CA TYR A 95 21.60 3.06 10.08
C TYR A 95 21.99 3.66 8.72
N SER A 96 21.16 4.58 8.25
CA SER A 96 21.29 5.27 6.96
C SER A 96 22.47 6.24 6.90
N ARG A 97 22.90 6.78 8.05
CA ARG A 97 24.05 7.70 8.20
C ARG A 97 23.94 8.96 7.34
N LEU A 98 22.77 9.61 7.36
CA LEU A 98 22.45 10.79 6.54
C LEU A 98 23.32 12.02 6.87
N GLU A 99 23.80 12.12 8.11
CA GLU A 99 24.62 13.23 8.59
C GLU A 99 25.78 12.72 9.45
N LYS A 100 26.89 13.46 9.50
CA LYS A 100 28.13 13.01 10.18
C LYS A 100 28.03 12.96 11.72
N ASN A 101 27.12 13.71 12.32
CA ASN A 101 27.13 14.00 13.76
C ASN A 101 25.86 13.50 14.48
N ARG A 102 25.29 12.36 14.08
CA ARG A 102 24.19 11.70 14.79
C ARG A 102 24.75 10.82 15.92
N PRO A 103 24.53 11.16 17.21
CA PRO A 103 25.20 10.46 18.32
C PRO A 103 24.88 8.96 18.40
N TRP A 104 23.71 8.55 17.94
CA TRP A 104 23.24 7.16 17.97
C TRP A 104 23.84 6.27 16.88
N GLU A 105 24.52 6.86 15.90
CA GLU A 105 25.20 6.12 14.83
C GLU A 105 26.68 5.87 15.17
N ALA A 106 27.18 6.44 16.28
CA ALA A 106 28.59 6.43 16.65
C ALA A 106 29.03 5.17 17.41
N SER A 107 28.10 4.42 18.02
CA SER A 107 28.42 3.24 18.84
C SER A 107 28.89 2.05 18.02
N MET A 108 28.35 1.88 16.80
CA MET A 108 28.75 0.84 15.87
C MET A 108 29.40 1.47 14.64
N LYS A 109 30.69 1.20 14.46
CA LYS A 109 31.47 1.74 13.34
C LYS A 109 30.87 1.27 12.02
N GLU A 110 30.72 2.20 11.08
CA GLU A 110 30.38 1.84 9.70
C GLU A 110 31.40 0.83 9.15
N ARG A 111 30.88 -0.25 8.59
CA ARG A 111 31.64 -1.34 7.99
C ARG A 111 31.58 -1.25 6.47
N LYS A 112 32.47 -1.98 5.80
CA LYS A 112 32.42 -2.08 4.34
C LYS A 112 31.23 -2.96 3.95
N TRP A 113 30.14 -2.36 3.47
CA TRP A 113 28.96 -3.08 2.98
C TRP A 113 29.32 -4.03 1.83
N LEU A 114 28.70 -5.22 1.82
CA LEU A 114 28.96 -6.24 0.81
C LEU A 114 28.32 -5.92 -0.54
N TYR A 115 27.10 -5.39 -0.53
CA TYR A 115 26.34 -5.07 -1.75
C TYR A 115 25.94 -3.59 -1.83
N GLN A 116 25.10 -3.12 -0.91
CA GLN A 116 24.54 -1.76 -0.92
C GLN A 116 24.63 -1.13 0.48
N THR A 117 24.69 0.19 0.55
CA THR A 117 24.58 0.92 1.82
C THR A 117 23.13 0.90 2.32
N PRO A 118 22.86 1.03 3.63
CA PRO A 118 21.48 1.11 4.13
C PRO A 118 20.68 2.27 3.53
N MET A 119 21.34 3.41 3.25
CA MET A 119 20.74 4.52 2.50
C MET A 119 20.32 4.08 1.10
N ASP A 120 21.20 3.43 0.33
CA ASP A 120 20.86 2.93 -1.01
C ASP A 120 19.71 1.92 -0.96
N ILE A 121 19.67 1.06 0.05
CA ILE A 121 18.59 0.10 0.22
C ILE A 121 17.25 0.81 0.47
N LEU A 122 17.18 1.73 1.44
CA LEU A 122 15.96 2.49 1.72
C LEU A 122 15.46 3.25 0.48
N ILE A 123 16.36 3.90 -0.25
CA ILE A 123 16.02 4.67 -1.45
C ILE A 123 15.55 3.76 -2.59
N LYS A 124 16.33 2.73 -2.94
CA LYS A 124 16.04 1.86 -4.09
C LYS A 124 14.87 0.91 -3.81
N ALA A 125 14.75 0.35 -2.61
CA ALA A 125 13.65 -0.54 -2.25
C ALA A 125 12.31 0.20 -2.20
N SER A 126 12.27 1.41 -1.63
CA SER A 126 11.04 2.22 -1.65
C SER A 126 10.66 2.65 -3.07
N ASN A 127 11.64 2.99 -3.92
CA ASN A 127 11.39 3.25 -5.34
C ASN A 127 10.87 1.99 -6.07
N GLY A 128 11.41 0.81 -5.80
CA GLY A 128 10.97 -0.43 -6.44
C GLY A 128 9.53 -0.83 -6.07
N ALA A 129 9.19 -0.80 -4.77
CA ALA A 129 7.83 -1.10 -4.32
C ALA A 129 6.81 -0.09 -4.86
N SER A 130 7.15 1.21 -4.81
CA SER A 130 6.29 2.27 -5.35
C SER A 130 6.13 2.20 -6.87
N ASP A 131 7.20 1.92 -7.62
CA ASP A 131 7.14 1.75 -9.07
C ASP A 131 6.20 0.61 -9.46
N PHE A 132 6.29 -0.53 -8.77
CA PHE A 132 5.40 -1.66 -9.02
C PHE A 132 3.95 -1.31 -8.71
N GLY A 133 3.67 -0.77 -7.52
CA GLY A 133 2.33 -0.37 -7.09
C GLY A 133 1.70 0.67 -8.04
N ASN A 134 2.43 1.73 -8.36
CA ASN A 134 1.97 2.81 -9.25
C ASN A 134 1.60 2.28 -10.64
N LYS A 135 2.50 1.51 -11.28
CA LYS A 135 2.29 0.98 -12.63
C LYS A 135 1.22 -0.11 -12.68
N PHE A 136 1.15 -0.96 -11.67
CA PHE A 136 0.08 -1.95 -11.55
C PHE A 136 -1.28 -1.29 -11.29
N GLY A 137 -1.30 -0.21 -10.52
CA GLY A 137 -2.53 0.45 -10.04
C GLY A 137 -3.01 -0.10 -8.69
N GLN A 138 -2.08 -0.33 -7.77
CA GLN A 138 -2.38 -0.62 -6.36
C GLN A 138 -1.86 0.54 -5.50
N PRO A 139 -2.73 1.23 -4.73
CA PRO A 139 -2.29 2.23 -3.79
C PRO A 139 -1.56 1.57 -2.61
N LEU A 140 -0.53 2.23 -2.08
CA LEU A 140 0.12 1.81 -0.83
C LEU A 140 -0.33 2.73 0.29
N ILE A 141 -1.11 2.21 1.24
CA ILE A 141 -1.79 3.04 2.25
C ILE A 141 -1.33 2.75 3.68
N SER A 142 -0.46 1.76 3.88
CA SER A 142 0.10 1.38 5.17
C SER A 142 1.57 0.99 5.02
N GLY A 143 2.36 1.14 6.07
CA GLY A 143 3.78 0.81 6.04
C GLY A 143 4.53 1.16 7.32
N SER A 144 5.79 0.77 7.38
CA SER A 144 6.66 1.05 8.52
C SER A 144 8.13 1.10 8.09
N VAL A 145 8.96 1.82 8.85
CA VAL A 145 10.41 1.80 8.69
C VAL A 145 11.10 1.78 10.05
N LEU A 146 12.16 0.98 10.15
CA LEU A 146 13.01 0.93 11.32
C LEU A 146 14.47 0.85 10.88
N THR A 147 15.33 1.63 11.53
CA THR A 147 16.78 1.45 11.41
C THR A 147 17.36 1.10 12.76
N PHE A 148 18.24 0.10 12.82
CA PHE A 148 18.84 -0.30 14.09
C PHE A 148 20.24 -0.91 13.90
N GLU A 149 21.17 -0.49 14.76
CA GLU A 149 22.45 -1.13 15.01
C GLU A 149 22.78 -1.04 16.50
N HIS A 150 23.40 -2.09 17.05
CA HIS A 150 23.89 -2.11 18.43
C HIS A 150 25.09 -3.06 18.57
N GLU A 151 26.05 -2.69 19.40
CA GLU A 151 27.19 -3.55 19.73
C GLU A 151 27.36 -3.65 21.25
N GLU A 152 27.20 -4.84 21.80
CA GLU A 152 27.37 -5.13 23.22
C GLU A 152 27.73 -6.62 23.41
N HIS A 153 28.51 -6.94 24.44
CA HIS A 153 28.96 -8.32 24.73
C HIS A 153 29.62 -9.02 23.53
N GLN A 154 30.42 -8.29 22.75
CA GLN A 154 31.08 -8.77 21.51
C GLN A 154 30.11 -9.25 20.42
N ARG A 155 28.83 -8.88 20.50
CA ARG A 155 27.83 -9.19 19.49
C ARG A 155 27.47 -7.93 18.73
N LYS A 156 27.57 -8.02 17.40
CA LYS A 156 27.10 -7.01 16.46
C LYS A 156 25.66 -7.33 16.07
N LEU A 157 24.75 -6.40 16.36
CA LEU A 157 23.33 -6.49 16.04
C LEU A 157 22.99 -5.46 14.97
N GLY A 158 22.28 -5.88 13.93
CA GLY A 158 21.90 -5.00 12.83
C GLY A 158 21.15 -5.73 11.71
N TYR A 159 20.44 -4.96 10.89
CA TYR A 159 19.70 -5.46 9.74
C TYR A 159 20.51 -5.25 8.45
N ASP A 160 21.62 -5.97 8.35
CA ASP A 160 22.50 -5.97 7.16
C ASP A 160 21.90 -6.79 6.04
N LYS A 161 21.39 -7.97 6.39
CA LYS A 161 20.35 -8.63 5.62
C LYS A 161 19.05 -7.95 6.01
N VAL A 162 18.52 -7.16 5.10
CA VAL A 162 17.41 -6.25 5.39
C VAL A 162 16.09 -6.99 5.45
N ILE A 163 15.10 -6.40 6.12
CA ILE A 163 13.71 -6.83 5.98
C ILE A 163 13.05 -5.92 4.94
N MET A 164 12.54 -6.56 3.88
CA MET A 164 11.60 -5.94 2.95
C MET A 164 10.36 -6.80 2.96
N LEU A 165 9.29 -6.28 3.57
CA LEU A 165 7.98 -6.92 3.57
C LEU A 165 7.09 -6.19 2.57
N ALA A 166 6.43 -6.96 1.71
CA ALA A 166 5.29 -6.51 0.93
C ALA A 166 4.05 -7.25 1.46
N GLY A 167 2.96 -6.55 1.66
CA GLY A 167 1.69 -7.14 2.08
C GLY A 167 0.52 -6.37 1.50
N GLY A 168 -0.68 -6.79 1.86
CA GLY A 168 -1.85 -6.00 1.54
C GLY A 168 -3.18 -6.70 1.79
N ILE A 169 -4.22 -5.95 1.46
CA ILE A 169 -5.62 -6.34 1.61
C ILE A 169 -6.30 -6.45 0.24
N GLY A 170 -7.31 -7.30 0.15
CA GLY A 170 -8.08 -7.52 -1.07
C GLY A 170 -9.46 -8.06 -0.75
N TYR A 171 -10.23 -8.37 -1.78
CA TYR A 171 -11.57 -8.92 -1.64
C TYR A 171 -11.89 -9.93 -2.74
N GLY A 172 -12.88 -10.78 -2.49
CA GLY A 172 -13.41 -11.71 -3.48
C GLY A 172 -14.89 -11.95 -3.28
N LYS A 173 -15.50 -12.75 -4.16
CA LYS A 173 -16.88 -13.23 -3.97
C LYS A 173 -16.86 -14.44 -3.03
N ALA A 174 -17.71 -14.47 -2.01
CA ALA A 174 -17.72 -15.56 -1.02
C ALA A 174 -17.87 -16.96 -1.64
N ARG A 175 -18.71 -17.11 -2.67
CA ARG A 175 -18.89 -18.37 -3.41
C ARG A 175 -17.66 -18.83 -4.21
N GLN A 176 -16.65 -17.97 -4.38
CA GLN A 176 -15.41 -18.23 -5.10
C GLN A 176 -14.20 -18.36 -4.17
N ALA A 177 -14.39 -18.24 -2.84
CA ALA A 177 -13.31 -18.23 -1.85
C ALA A 177 -12.58 -19.58 -1.69
N LEU A 178 -13.15 -20.66 -2.22
CA LEU A 178 -12.57 -22.00 -2.19
C LEU A 178 -12.26 -22.46 -3.62
N LYS A 179 -11.08 -23.05 -3.80
CA LYS A 179 -10.69 -23.70 -5.07
C LYS A 179 -11.66 -24.86 -5.39
N GLY A 180 -11.92 -25.05 -6.68
CA GLY A 180 -12.57 -26.25 -7.19
C GLY A 180 -11.60 -27.43 -7.25
N HIS A 181 -12.13 -28.61 -7.54
CA HIS A 181 -11.33 -29.81 -7.76
C HIS A 181 -11.09 -29.99 -9.27
N PRO A 182 -9.82 -29.97 -9.73
CA PRO A 182 -9.47 -30.31 -11.11
C PRO A 182 -10.01 -31.68 -11.55
N GLU A 183 -10.55 -31.78 -12.75
CA GLU A 183 -11.04 -33.03 -13.31
C GLU A 183 -10.21 -33.50 -14.52
N LYS A 184 -10.21 -34.80 -14.78
CA LYS A 184 -9.50 -35.36 -15.94
C LYS A 184 -9.96 -34.71 -17.24
N GLY A 185 -9.00 -34.18 -17.99
CA GLY A 185 -9.24 -33.49 -19.26
C GLY A 185 -9.33 -31.97 -19.14
N ASP A 186 -9.41 -31.41 -17.92
CA ASP A 186 -9.25 -29.97 -17.70
C ASP A 186 -7.91 -29.50 -18.26
N LYS A 187 -7.91 -28.26 -18.77
CA LYS A 187 -6.73 -27.63 -19.35
C LYS A 187 -5.92 -26.94 -18.29
N ILE A 188 -4.60 -27.05 -18.43
CA ILE A 188 -3.63 -26.32 -17.64
C ILE A 188 -3.11 -25.17 -18.50
N VAL A 189 -3.24 -23.95 -17.98
CA VAL A 189 -2.97 -22.71 -18.69
C VAL A 189 -1.99 -21.86 -17.91
N ILE A 190 -1.09 -21.18 -18.62
CA ILE A 190 -0.25 -20.13 -18.06
C ILE A 190 -0.68 -18.80 -18.65
N LEU A 191 -0.97 -17.82 -17.78
CA LEU A 191 -1.20 -16.43 -18.15
C LEU A 191 0.00 -15.58 -17.74
N GLY A 192 0.42 -14.66 -18.61
CA GLY A 192 1.41 -13.63 -18.28
C GLY A 192 2.75 -13.74 -19.02
N GLY A 193 3.86 -13.48 -18.31
CA GLY A 193 5.19 -13.24 -18.89
C GLY A 193 5.92 -14.45 -19.49
N ASP A 194 6.92 -14.16 -20.32
CA ASP A 194 7.78 -15.15 -20.96
C ASP A 194 8.89 -15.68 -20.04
N ASN A 195 9.44 -16.86 -20.34
CA ASN A 195 10.54 -17.46 -19.58
C ASN A 195 11.91 -16.88 -19.95
N TYR A 196 12.67 -16.50 -18.93
CA TYR A 196 14.06 -16.08 -19.01
C TYR A 196 14.91 -16.80 -17.95
N ARG A 197 16.25 -16.73 -18.06
CA ARG A 197 17.17 -17.21 -17.02
C ARG A 197 17.19 -16.23 -15.84
N ILE A 198 16.14 -16.24 -15.03
CA ILE A 198 15.94 -15.34 -13.89
C ILE A 198 15.67 -16.17 -12.63
N GLY A 199 16.27 -15.78 -11.50
CA GLY A 199 16.01 -16.36 -10.18
C GLY A 199 16.33 -17.85 -10.06
N MET A 200 17.22 -18.39 -10.90
CA MET A 200 17.53 -19.82 -10.88
C MET A 200 18.10 -20.24 -9.53
N GLY A 201 17.34 -21.01 -8.76
CA GLY A 201 17.71 -21.46 -7.42
C GLY A 201 17.57 -20.38 -6.33
N GLY A 202 16.78 -19.34 -6.57
CA GLY A 202 16.56 -18.23 -5.62
C GLY A 202 16.19 -18.71 -4.22
N ALA A 203 15.27 -19.67 -4.11
CA ALA A 203 14.87 -20.28 -2.84
C ALA A 203 16.02 -20.96 -2.06
N ALA A 204 16.96 -21.61 -2.75
CA ALA A 204 18.10 -22.25 -2.11
C ALA A 204 19.10 -21.21 -1.58
N VAL A 205 19.29 -20.12 -2.33
CA VAL A 205 20.18 -19.01 -1.94
C VAL A 205 19.57 -18.19 -0.80
N SER A 206 18.26 -17.90 -0.83
CA SER A 206 17.57 -17.17 0.25
C SER A 206 17.58 -17.93 1.58
N SER A 207 17.62 -19.26 1.52
CA SER A 207 17.67 -20.18 2.68
C SER A 207 19.06 -20.31 3.32
N ALA A 208 20.10 -19.71 2.71
CA ALA A 208 21.46 -19.70 3.24
C ALA A 208 21.84 -18.36 3.89
N ASP A 209 22.93 -18.38 4.67
CA ASP A 209 23.56 -17.17 5.19
C ASP A 209 24.05 -16.30 4.01
N THR A 210 23.77 -15.00 4.05
CA THR A 210 24.20 -14.07 3.00
C THR A 210 25.72 -13.89 3.02
N GLY A 211 26.36 -13.90 1.85
CA GLY A 211 27.82 -13.86 1.70
C GLY A 211 28.52 -15.22 1.87
N ALA A 212 27.78 -16.32 1.96
CA ALA A 212 28.35 -17.67 2.07
C ALA A 212 28.72 -18.31 0.71
N PHE A 213 28.20 -17.79 -0.41
CA PHE A 213 28.42 -18.33 -1.76
C PHE A 213 29.31 -17.43 -2.61
N SER A 214 29.73 -17.93 -3.78
CA SER A 214 30.42 -17.11 -4.76
C SER A 214 29.45 -16.11 -5.42
N MET A 215 29.96 -14.93 -5.77
CA MET A 215 29.14 -13.86 -6.38
C MET A 215 28.33 -14.32 -7.60
N ALA A 216 28.84 -15.28 -8.38
CA ALA A 216 28.14 -15.79 -9.57
C ALA A 216 26.83 -16.52 -9.22
N ILE A 217 26.76 -17.20 -8.07
CA ILE A 217 25.55 -17.90 -7.61
C ILE A 217 24.55 -16.88 -7.04
N GLU A 218 25.04 -15.87 -6.33
CA GLU A 218 24.22 -14.83 -5.72
C GLU A 218 23.62 -13.87 -6.78
N LEU A 219 24.34 -13.61 -7.88
CA LEU A 219 23.83 -12.80 -8.99
C LEU A 219 22.69 -13.48 -9.76
N ASN A 220 22.56 -14.81 -9.72
CA ASN A 220 21.41 -15.50 -10.32
C ASN A 220 20.10 -15.20 -9.58
N ALA A 221 20.15 -14.63 -8.37
CA ALA A 221 18.99 -14.22 -7.59
C ALA A 221 18.55 -12.78 -7.87
N VAL A 222 19.22 -12.05 -8.77
CA VAL A 222 18.75 -10.74 -9.22
C VAL A 222 17.42 -10.93 -9.94
N GLN A 223 16.40 -10.27 -9.42
CA GLN A 223 15.05 -10.34 -9.94
C GLN A 223 14.79 -9.27 -11.01
N ARG A 224 13.67 -9.40 -11.71
CA ARG A 224 13.22 -8.42 -12.72
C ARG A 224 11.72 -8.26 -12.62
N SER A 225 11.25 -7.02 -12.58
CA SER A 225 9.82 -6.70 -12.57
C SER A 225 9.31 -6.18 -13.91
N ASN A 226 8.05 -6.44 -14.22
CA ASN A 226 7.28 -5.83 -15.29
C ASN A 226 5.80 -5.64 -14.87
N PRO A 227 5.47 -4.58 -14.11
CA PRO A 227 4.14 -4.40 -13.53
C PRO A 227 2.99 -4.35 -14.56
N GLU A 228 3.22 -3.83 -15.77
CA GLU A 228 2.21 -3.80 -16.84
C GLU A 228 1.80 -5.19 -17.31
N MET A 229 2.74 -6.14 -17.36
CA MET A 229 2.43 -7.53 -17.69
C MET A 229 1.51 -8.13 -16.62
N GLN A 230 1.82 -7.90 -15.34
CA GLN A 230 0.98 -8.38 -14.25
C GLN A 230 -0.40 -7.72 -14.28
N LYS A 231 -0.49 -6.42 -14.61
CA LYS A 231 -1.77 -5.72 -14.77
C LYS A 231 -2.63 -6.33 -15.89
N ARG A 232 -2.03 -6.72 -17.02
CA ARG A 232 -2.74 -7.43 -18.11
C ARG A 232 -3.28 -8.78 -17.65
N ALA A 233 -2.45 -9.58 -16.99
CA ALA A 233 -2.87 -10.86 -16.43
C ALA A 233 -3.98 -10.69 -15.37
N ALA A 234 -3.82 -9.71 -14.48
CA ALA A 234 -4.80 -9.38 -13.45
C ALA A 234 -6.13 -8.91 -14.04
N ASN A 235 -6.12 -8.10 -15.11
CA ASN A 235 -7.36 -7.68 -15.77
C ASN A 235 -8.09 -8.85 -16.44
N ALA A 236 -7.36 -9.81 -17.03
CA ALA A 236 -7.96 -11.01 -17.59
C ALA A 236 -8.61 -11.89 -16.49
N ILE A 237 -7.92 -12.08 -15.36
CA ILE A 237 -8.45 -12.80 -14.19
C ILE A 237 -9.66 -12.06 -13.62
N ARG A 238 -9.57 -10.74 -13.43
CA ARG A 238 -10.68 -9.89 -12.96
C ARG A 238 -11.91 -10.05 -13.84
N GLY A 239 -11.73 -10.06 -15.16
CA GLY A 239 -12.82 -10.30 -16.10
C GLY A 239 -13.55 -11.62 -15.88
N LEU A 240 -12.86 -12.68 -15.47
CA LEU A 240 -13.49 -13.98 -15.15
C LEU A 240 -14.13 -13.98 -13.75
N VAL A 241 -13.47 -13.40 -12.76
CA VAL A 241 -13.96 -13.31 -11.37
C VAL A 241 -15.28 -12.53 -11.28
N GLU A 242 -15.39 -11.46 -12.06
CA GLU A 242 -16.55 -10.57 -12.06
C GLU A 242 -17.78 -11.15 -12.78
N LEU A 243 -17.64 -12.22 -13.57
CA LEU A 243 -18.77 -12.92 -14.19
C LEU A 243 -19.75 -13.49 -13.14
N ASP A 244 -20.97 -13.74 -13.61
CA ASP A 244 -21.97 -14.50 -12.86
C ASP A 244 -21.47 -15.90 -12.54
N GLU A 245 -20.92 -16.61 -13.52
CA GLU A 245 -20.28 -17.91 -13.31
C GLU A 245 -18.80 -17.80 -13.66
N ASN A 246 -17.93 -17.96 -12.66
CA ASN A 246 -16.48 -17.95 -12.85
C ASN A 246 -16.02 -19.36 -13.28
N PRO A 247 -15.50 -19.53 -14.51
CA PRO A 247 -15.10 -20.83 -15.03
C PRO A 247 -13.74 -21.34 -14.49
N VAL A 248 -13.02 -20.54 -13.70
CA VAL A 248 -11.77 -20.97 -13.08
C VAL A 248 -12.05 -22.10 -12.08
N VAL A 249 -11.40 -23.26 -12.28
CA VAL A 249 -11.46 -24.37 -11.33
C VAL A 249 -10.44 -24.15 -10.22
N SER A 250 -9.20 -23.89 -10.59
CA SER A 250 -8.10 -23.61 -9.67
C SER A 250 -7.14 -22.58 -10.28
N ILE A 251 -6.51 -21.77 -9.45
CA ILE A 251 -5.52 -20.77 -9.84
C ILE A 251 -4.37 -20.74 -8.82
N HIS A 252 -3.16 -20.47 -9.30
CA HIS A 252 -1.96 -20.39 -8.47
C HIS A 252 -0.98 -19.35 -9.02
N ASP A 253 -0.25 -18.67 -8.13
CA ASP A 253 0.84 -17.77 -8.52
C ASP A 253 2.07 -18.57 -9.02
N HIS A 254 2.91 -17.92 -9.83
CA HIS A 254 4.29 -18.38 -10.03
C HIS A 254 5.23 -17.57 -9.13
N GLY A 255 5.91 -18.27 -8.22
CA GLY A 255 6.92 -17.72 -7.32
C GLY A 255 8.19 -18.56 -7.33
N ALA A 256 8.65 -18.94 -6.14
CA ALA A 256 9.82 -19.79 -5.94
C ALA A 256 9.67 -21.15 -6.64
N GLY A 257 10.73 -21.62 -7.30
CA GLY A 257 10.70 -22.90 -8.05
C GLY A 257 9.97 -22.85 -9.40
N GLY A 258 9.37 -21.73 -9.78
CA GLY A 258 8.85 -21.50 -11.13
C GLY A 258 7.66 -22.38 -11.51
N HIS A 259 7.69 -22.93 -12.74
CA HIS A 259 6.62 -23.81 -13.23
C HIS A 259 6.50 -25.09 -12.42
N LEU A 260 7.62 -25.60 -11.90
CA LEU A 260 7.62 -26.83 -11.11
C LEU A 260 6.70 -26.72 -9.90
N ASN A 261 6.84 -25.63 -9.12
CA ASN A 261 6.03 -25.42 -7.92
C ASN A 261 4.57 -25.12 -8.29
N CYS A 262 4.34 -24.08 -9.08
CA CYS A 262 2.99 -23.64 -9.43
C CYS A 262 2.15 -24.74 -10.08
N LEU A 263 2.68 -25.43 -11.09
CA LEU A 263 1.91 -26.42 -11.85
C LEU A 263 1.71 -27.72 -11.07
N SER A 264 2.63 -28.08 -10.16
CA SER A 264 2.42 -29.27 -9.32
C SER A 264 1.36 -29.04 -8.25
N GLU A 265 1.31 -27.85 -7.64
CA GLU A 265 0.25 -27.49 -6.68
C GLU A 265 -1.13 -27.49 -7.33
N LEU A 266 -1.23 -27.07 -8.60
CA LEU A 266 -2.49 -27.11 -9.35
C LEU A 266 -3.01 -28.52 -9.64
N VAL A 267 -2.16 -29.54 -9.64
CA VAL A 267 -2.52 -30.91 -10.02
C VAL A 267 -2.16 -31.95 -8.96
N GLU A 268 -1.88 -31.52 -7.72
CA GLU A 268 -1.39 -32.36 -6.62
C GLU A 268 -2.29 -33.58 -6.38
N GLU A 269 -3.61 -33.41 -6.47
CA GLU A 269 -4.58 -34.50 -6.23
C GLU A 269 -4.86 -35.36 -7.46
N THR A 270 -4.44 -34.95 -8.66
CA THR A 270 -4.91 -35.54 -9.92
C THR A 270 -3.82 -36.05 -10.85
N GLY A 271 -2.60 -35.50 -10.78
CA GLY A 271 -1.63 -35.64 -11.85
C GLY A 271 -1.89 -34.69 -13.03
N GLY A 272 -0.85 -34.43 -13.80
CA GLY A 272 -0.89 -33.52 -14.93
C GLY A 272 0.22 -33.80 -15.95
N TYR A 273 -0.15 -33.63 -17.22
CA TYR A 273 0.78 -33.67 -18.34
C TYR A 273 1.08 -32.25 -18.82
N ILE A 274 2.35 -31.86 -18.82
CA ILE A 274 2.83 -30.57 -19.31
C ILE A 274 3.63 -30.77 -20.59
N ASP A 275 3.18 -30.12 -21.65
CA ASP A 275 3.88 -30.02 -22.93
C ASP A 275 4.95 -28.91 -22.84
N LEU A 276 6.21 -29.34 -22.71
CA LEU A 276 7.38 -28.46 -22.60
C LEU A 276 7.50 -27.53 -23.82
N ASP A 277 7.02 -27.95 -25.00
CA ASP A 277 7.12 -27.18 -26.24
C ASP A 277 6.07 -26.06 -26.35
N LYS A 278 5.10 -26.02 -25.43
CA LYS A 278 4.06 -24.99 -25.33
C LYS A 278 4.26 -24.02 -24.18
N LEU A 279 5.22 -24.28 -23.29
CA LEU A 279 5.58 -23.33 -22.25
C LEU A 279 6.12 -22.03 -22.89
N PRO A 280 5.91 -20.87 -22.25
CA PRO A 280 6.44 -19.60 -22.73
C PRO A 280 7.96 -19.65 -22.88
N ILE A 281 8.53 -19.03 -23.91
CA ILE A 281 9.99 -18.95 -24.13
C ILE A 281 10.36 -17.54 -24.57
N GLY A 282 11.03 -16.80 -23.68
CA GLY A 282 11.59 -15.48 -23.97
C GLY A 282 13.07 -15.53 -24.37
N ASP A 283 13.80 -16.54 -23.92
CA ASP A 283 15.17 -16.85 -24.32
C ASP A 283 15.24 -18.25 -24.96
N PRO A 284 15.55 -18.37 -26.26
CA PRO A 284 15.59 -19.66 -26.95
C PRO A 284 16.77 -20.55 -26.53
N THR A 285 17.71 -20.05 -25.72
CA THR A 285 18.89 -20.80 -25.26
C THR A 285 18.65 -21.58 -23.97
N LEU A 286 17.46 -21.48 -23.37
CA LEU A 286 17.13 -22.16 -22.12
C LEU A 286 17.12 -23.68 -22.29
N SER A 287 17.81 -24.37 -21.39
CA SER A 287 17.72 -25.81 -21.21
C SER A 287 16.36 -26.22 -20.62
N ALA A 288 15.98 -27.50 -20.72
CA ALA A 288 14.73 -27.99 -20.12
C ALA A 288 14.65 -27.69 -18.60
N LYS A 289 15.78 -27.81 -17.88
CA LYS A 289 15.87 -27.46 -16.46
C LYS A 289 15.57 -25.99 -16.20
N GLU A 290 16.07 -25.09 -17.04
CA GLU A 290 15.86 -23.65 -16.88
C GLU A 290 14.43 -23.24 -17.30
N ILE A 291 13.87 -23.88 -18.33
CA ILE A 291 12.46 -23.69 -18.70
C ILE A 291 11.56 -24.07 -17.52
N ILE A 292 11.79 -25.22 -16.88
CA ILE A 292 10.96 -25.71 -15.79
C ILE A 292 11.18 -24.90 -14.49
N GLY A 293 12.43 -24.60 -14.15
CA GLY A 293 12.81 -24.08 -12.83
C GLY A 293 13.08 -22.58 -12.72
N ASN A 294 12.83 -21.78 -13.75
CA ASN A 294 13.05 -20.32 -13.67
C ASN A 294 11.97 -19.61 -12.84
N GLU A 295 12.39 -18.57 -12.13
CA GLU A 295 11.52 -17.73 -11.30
C GLU A 295 11.18 -16.40 -12.03
N SER A 296 10.99 -16.46 -13.36
CA SER A 296 10.50 -15.30 -14.12
C SER A 296 9.17 -14.82 -13.55
N GLN A 297 8.98 -13.50 -13.50
CA GLN A 297 7.87 -12.87 -12.80
C GLN A 297 6.61 -12.73 -13.67
N GLU A 298 5.53 -12.22 -13.06
CA GLU A 298 4.26 -11.90 -13.72
C GLU A 298 3.58 -13.08 -14.45
N ARG A 299 3.61 -14.27 -13.85
CA ARG A 299 2.96 -15.48 -14.37
C ARG A 299 1.94 -16.05 -13.37
N MET A 300 0.83 -16.58 -13.90
CA MET A 300 -0.23 -17.24 -13.14
C MET A 300 -0.55 -18.59 -13.81
N GLY A 301 -0.71 -19.65 -13.04
CA GLY A 301 -1.18 -20.94 -13.50
C GLY A 301 -2.68 -21.10 -13.24
N LEU A 302 -3.43 -21.61 -14.22
CA LEU A 302 -4.88 -21.80 -14.12
C LEU A 302 -5.26 -23.21 -14.59
N VAL A 303 -6.29 -23.77 -13.96
CA VAL A 303 -7.00 -24.97 -14.41
C VAL A 303 -8.43 -24.60 -14.77
N MET A 304 -8.87 -24.98 -15.98
CA MET A 304 -10.19 -24.66 -16.52
C MET A 304 -10.72 -25.79 -17.39
N GLY A 305 -12.05 -25.92 -17.46
CA GLY A 305 -12.71 -26.87 -18.37
C GLY A 305 -12.51 -26.50 -19.84
N GLU A 306 -12.47 -27.51 -20.72
CA GLU A 306 -12.26 -27.32 -22.17
C GLU A 306 -13.33 -26.38 -22.80
N SER A 307 -14.56 -26.43 -22.31
CA SER A 307 -15.67 -25.59 -22.81
C SER A 307 -15.44 -24.09 -22.61
N ASP A 308 -14.63 -23.70 -21.63
CA ASP A 308 -14.43 -22.31 -21.22
C ASP A 308 -13.17 -21.68 -21.82
N MET A 309 -12.35 -22.49 -22.49
CA MET A 309 -11.08 -22.07 -23.09
C MET A 309 -11.27 -21.00 -24.17
N ASP A 310 -12.34 -21.08 -24.95
CA ASP A 310 -12.66 -20.06 -25.95
C ASP A 310 -12.99 -18.71 -25.32
N LEU A 311 -13.66 -18.70 -24.16
CA LEU A 311 -13.93 -17.48 -23.40
C LEU A 311 -12.61 -16.87 -22.89
N LEU A 312 -11.78 -17.67 -22.21
CA LEU A 312 -10.48 -17.18 -21.72
C LEU A 312 -9.62 -16.65 -22.88
N ARG A 313 -9.59 -17.32 -24.03
CA ARG A 313 -8.83 -16.86 -25.20
C ARG A 313 -9.29 -15.49 -25.69
N ARG A 314 -10.60 -15.23 -25.73
CA ARG A 314 -11.14 -13.91 -26.12
C ARG A 314 -10.84 -12.84 -25.08
N VAL A 315 -11.00 -13.15 -23.79
CA VAL A 315 -10.67 -12.23 -22.69
C VAL A 315 -9.18 -11.88 -22.71
N ALA A 316 -8.30 -12.89 -22.74
CA ALA A 316 -6.86 -12.70 -22.79
C ALA A 316 -6.42 -11.92 -24.03
N ALA A 317 -6.99 -12.19 -25.20
CA ALA A 317 -6.72 -11.41 -26.42
C ALA A 317 -7.20 -9.95 -26.29
N ARG A 318 -8.36 -9.70 -25.67
CA ARG A 318 -8.88 -8.35 -25.45
C ARG A 318 -7.99 -7.55 -24.52
N GLU A 319 -7.57 -8.13 -23.40
CA GLU A 319 -6.64 -7.53 -22.42
C GLU A 319 -5.18 -7.56 -22.86
N ARG A 320 -4.90 -8.18 -24.02
CA ARG A 320 -3.55 -8.46 -24.52
C ARG A 320 -2.70 -9.23 -23.50
N SER A 321 -3.28 -10.05 -22.64
CA SER A 321 -2.54 -10.91 -21.72
C SER A 321 -2.04 -12.15 -22.46
N PRO A 322 -0.73 -12.46 -22.48
CA PRO A 322 -0.27 -13.69 -23.12
C PRO A 322 -0.84 -14.91 -22.39
N MET A 323 -1.22 -15.92 -23.16
CA MET A 323 -1.88 -17.12 -22.70
C MET A 323 -1.28 -18.33 -23.40
N TYR A 324 -0.95 -19.34 -22.62
CA TYR A 324 -0.32 -20.57 -23.09
C TYR A 324 -1.11 -21.77 -22.56
N GLU A 325 -1.67 -22.58 -23.44
CA GLU A 325 -2.30 -23.86 -23.08
C GLU A 325 -1.20 -24.93 -22.99
N VAL A 326 -0.70 -25.17 -21.78
CA VAL A 326 0.56 -25.89 -21.57
C VAL A 326 0.35 -27.36 -21.24
N GLY A 327 -0.87 -27.78 -20.92
CA GLY A 327 -1.08 -29.15 -20.45
C GLY A 327 -2.52 -29.52 -20.20
N LEU A 328 -2.70 -30.70 -19.62
CA LEU A 328 -4.00 -31.21 -19.20
C LEU A 328 -3.89 -32.06 -17.92
N VAL A 329 -4.98 -32.10 -17.16
CA VAL A 329 -5.14 -32.94 -15.97
C VAL A 329 -5.36 -34.40 -16.41
N THR A 330 -4.56 -35.32 -15.89
CA THR A 330 -4.52 -36.72 -16.37
C THR A 330 -5.36 -37.68 -15.53
N GLY A 331 -5.46 -37.44 -14.22
CA GLY A 331 -6.15 -38.33 -13.27
C GLY A 331 -5.36 -39.60 -12.91
N ASP A 332 -4.07 -39.66 -13.24
CA ASP A 332 -3.20 -40.83 -13.00
C ASP A 332 -2.17 -40.60 -11.88
N HIS A 333 -2.25 -39.45 -11.17
CA HIS A 333 -1.32 -39.04 -10.12
C HIS A 333 0.15 -38.92 -10.54
N ARG A 334 0.41 -38.87 -11.85
CA ARG A 334 1.74 -38.63 -12.41
C ARG A 334 1.89 -37.18 -12.84
N PHE A 335 3.08 -36.63 -12.65
CA PHE A 335 3.44 -35.29 -13.10
C PHE A 335 4.59 -35.35 -14.09
N THR A 336 4.27 -35.03 -15.34
CA THR A 336 5.16 -35.24 -16.49
C THR A 336 5.40 -33.94 -17.23
N PHE A 337 6.67 -33.64 -17.51
CA PHE A 337 7.08 -32.67 -18.53
C PHE A 337 7.67 -33.41 -19.72
N GLU A 338 7.12 -33.20 -20.92
CA GLU A 338 7.57 -33.84 -22.15
C GLU A 338 7.66 -32.83 -23.30
N SER A 339 8.73 -32.93 -24.10
CA SER A 339 8.85 -32.27 -25.40
C SER A 339 8.61 -33.29 -26.49
N LEU A 340 7.47 -33.18 -27.18
CA LEU A 340 7.15 -34.01 -28.34
C LEU A 340 8.06 -33.69 -29.53
N LYS A 341 8.53 -32.44 -29.67
CA LYS A 341 9.44 -32.02 -30.75
C LYS A 341 10.82 -32.66 -30.60
N LYS A 342 11.33 -32.78 -29.38
CA LYS A 342 12.64 -33.38 -29.09
C LYS A 342 12.56 -34.86 -28.74
N ASN A 343 11.36 -35.40 -28.52
CA ASN A 343 11.13 -36.74 -27.97
C ASN A 343 11.91 -36.94 -26.66
N GLU A 344 11.86 -35.92 -25.80
CA GLU A 344 12.55 -35.88 -24.51
C GLU A 344 11.53 -35.72 -23.39
N LYS A 345 11.70 -36.49 -22.32
CA LYS A 345 10.86 -36.42 -21.12
C LYS A 345 11.73 -36.02 -19.92
N PRO A 346 12.04 -34.73 -19.74
CA PRO A 346 12.95 -34.27 -18.70
C PRO A 346 12.48 -34.54 -17.26
N MET A 347 11.17 -34.74 -17.04
CA MET A 347 10.62 -35.09 -15.73
C MET A 347 9.39 -35.98 -15.89
N ASP A 348 9.33 -37.07 -15.11
CA ASP A 348 8.23 -38.04 -15.12
C ASP A 348 8.14 -38.78 -13.78
N LEU A 349 7.45 -38.19 -12.81
CA LEU A 349 7.40 -38.70 -11.44
C LEU A 349 5.96 -38.99 -11.03
N GLU A 350 5.76 -39.97 -10.15
CA GLU A 350 4.55 -40.02 -9.33
C GLU A 350 4.58 -38.81 -8.38
N LEU A 351 3.43 -38.15 -8.16
CA LEU A 351 3.38 -36.99 -7.28
C LEU A 351 3.81 -37.34 -5.84
N SER A 352 3.53 -38.57 -5.39
CA SER A 352 3.98 -39.07 -4.08
C SER A 352 5.50 -39.15 -3.94
N ASP A 353 6.22 -39.36 -5.05
CA ASP A 353 7.69 -39.40 -5.04
C ASP A 353 8.28 -37.99 -4.95
N MET A 354 7.57 -36.98 -5.48
CA MET A 354 7.99 -35.59 -5.46
C MET A 354 7.76 -34.93 -4.09
N PHE A 355 6.60 -35.16 -3.48
CA PHE A 355 6.24 -34.61 -2.16
C PHE A 355 6.71 -35.48 -0.98
N GLY A 356 7.64 -36.41 -1.22
CA GLY A 356 8.00 -37.53 -0.34
C GLY A 356 8.08 -37.23 1.17
N SER A 357 7.85 -38.25 1.99
CA SER A 357 7.78 -38.15 3.45
C SER A 357 9.15 -37.92 4.12
N SER A 358 9.68 -36.70 4.05
CA SER A 358 10.87 -36.32 4.81
C SER A 358 10.58 -36.45 6.32
N PRO A 359 11.50 -37.02 7.14
CA PRO A 359 11.30 -37.10 8.58
C PRO A 359 11.08 -35.71 9.20
N LYS A 360 10.27 -35.63 10.25
CA LYS A 360 10.12 -34.39 11.03
C LYS A 360 11.49 -33.95 11.55
N THR A 361 11.85 -32.69 11.28
CA THR A 361 13.12 -32.12 11.78
C THR A 361 12.99 -31.83 13.27
N ILE A 362 13.98 -32.27 14.05
CA ILE A 362 14.08 -31.96 15.48
C ILE A 362 15.19 -30.92 15.63
N MET A 363 14.83 -29.72 16.07
CA MET A 363 15.76 -28.65 16.39
C MET A 363 16.01 -28.64 17.91
N ASN A 364 17.28 -28.63 18.32
CA ASN A 364 17.67 -28.58 19.72
C ASN A 364 18.49 -27.31 19.96
N ASP A 365 18.09 -26.51 20.94
CA ASP A 365 18.76 -25.28 21.35
C ASP A 365 18.59 -25.08 22.86
N THR A 366 19.31 -24.11 23.44
CA THR A 366 19.23 -23.78 24.87
C THR A 366 18.95 -22.29 25.07
N SER A 367 18.03 -21.96 25.99
CA SER A 367 17.74 -20.56 26.32
C SER A 367 18.97 -19.87 26.90
N LEU A 368 19.34 -18.73 26.32
CA LEU A 368 20.44 -17.89 26.78
C LEU A 368 19.89 -16.58 27.35
N ASN A 369 20.13 -16.35 28.64
CA ASN A 369 19.77 -15.09 29.28
C ASN A 369 20.78 -14.00 28.89
N ARG A 370 20.30 -12.96 28.21
CA ARG A 370 21.10 -11.81 27.79
C ARG A 370 20.58 -10.57 28.51
N ARG A 371 21.50 -9.77 29.05
CA ARG A 371 21.19 -8.49 29.72
C ARG A 371 21.86 -7.36 28.98
N TYR A 372 21.15 -6.27 28.78
CA TYR A 372 21.66 -5.06 28.14
C TYR A 372 21.64 -3.92 29.14
N ALA A 373 22.72 -3.14 29.20
CA ALA A 373 22.83 -2.10 30.22
C ALA A 373 21.87 -0.92 29.98
N ASP A 374 21.32 -0.37 31.07
CA ASP A 374 20.60 0.90 31.03
C ASP A 374 21.55 2.11 30.84
N PRO A 375 21.13 3.16 30.13
CA PRO A 375 21.83 4.44 30.09
C PRO A 375 21.54 5.31 31.33
N GLN A 376 22.39 6.31 31.56
CA GLN A 376 22.08 7.43 32.43
C GLN A 376 21.51 8.59 31.60
N TYR A 377 20.48 9.25 32.13
CA TYR A 377 19.85 10.41 31.49
C TYR A 377 19.40 11.44 32.53
N HIS A 378 19.25 12.68 32.09
CA HIS A 378 18.84 13.81 32.94
C HIS A 378 17.77 14.66 32.26
N ILE A 379 16.77 15.11 33.02
CA ILE A 379 15.68 15.97 32.54
C ILE A 379 16.20 17.29 31.92
N SER A 380 17.34 17.80 32.38
CA SER A 380 17.96 19.01 31.83
C SER A 380 18.36 18.88 30.35
N LYS A 381 18.50 17.65 29.83
CA LYS A 381 18.80 17.36 28.43
C LYS A 381 17.57 16.96 27.62
N PHE A 382 16.36 17.06 28.18
CA PHE A 382 15.12 16.60 27.53
C PHE A 382 14.95 17.14 26.11
N LYS A 383 15.17 18.44 25.90
CA LYS A 383 15.04 19.06 24.56
C LYS A 383 16.06 18.49 23.56
N GLU A 384 17.30 18.27 23.98
CA GLU A 384 18.34 17.64 23.15
C GLU A 384 17.93 16.21 22.77
N TYR A 385 17.46 15.42 23.74
CA TYR A 385 16.99 14.07 23.50
C TYR A 385 15.80 14.03 22.54
N LEU A 386 14.80 14.90 22.74
CA LEU A 386 13.64 14.98 21.88
C LEU A 386 14.02 15.35 20.44
N GLN A 387 14.91 16.33 20.25
CA GLN A 387 15.40 16.71 18.92
C GLN A 387 16.11 15.57 18.20
N GLN A 388 16.86 14.73 18.93
CA GLN A 388 17.53 13.54 18.38
C GLN A 388 16.52 12.43 18.05
N LEU A 389 15.59 12.16 18.97
CA LEU A 389 14.56 11.13 18.84
C LEU A 389 13.64 11.40 17.63
N LEU A 390 13.21 12.65 17.44
CA LEU A 390 12.41 13.06 16.27
C LEU A 390 13.13 12.87 14.93
N GLN A 391 14.44 12.61 14.92
CA GLN A 391 15.21 12.35 13.71
C GLN A 391 15.48 10.86 13.46
N LEU A 392 15.17 9.96 14.40
CA LEU A 392 15.23 8.50 14.15
C LEU A 392 14.21 8.12 13.08
N GLU A 393 14.59 7.27 12.13
CA GLU A 393 13.75 6.90 10.99
C GLU A 393 12.41 6.30 11.42
N ALA A 394 12.36 5.54 12.52
CA ALA A 394 11.11 5.01 13.08
C ALA A 394 10.13 6.09 13.54
N VAL A 395 10.64 7.23 14.03
CA VAL A 395 9.85 8.34 14.59
C VAL A 395 9.61 9.46 13.58
N ALA A 396 10.65 9.83 12.83
CA ALA A 396 10.66 10.99 11.93
C ALA A 396 9.60 10.91 10.82
N CYS A 397 9.29 12.03 10.19
CA CYS A 397 8.34 12.11 9.08
C CYS A 397 8.63 11.09 7.98
N LYS A 398 7.57 10.48 7.43
CA LYS A 398 7.64 9.48 6.35
C LYS A 398 7.25 10.04 4.98
N ASP A 399 7.23 11.36 4.81
CA ASP A 399 6.73 12.00 3.59
C ASP A 399 7.53 11.57 2.35
N TRP A 400 8.84 11.33 2.48
CA TRP A 400 9.67 10.77 1.40
C TRP A 400 9.20 9.40 0.89
N LEU A 401 8.53 8.60 1.73
CA LEU A 401 7.91 7.33 1.32
C LEU A 401 6.56 7.56 0.66
N THR A 402 5.75 8.48 1.18
CA THR A 402 4.37 8.66 0.70
C THR A 402 4.33 9.52 -0.57
N ASN A 403 5.13 10.58 -0.67
CA ASN A 403 5.04 11.60 -1.73
C ASN A 403 5.32 11.12 -3.16
N LYS A 404 5.79 9.88 -3.33
CA LYS A 404 6.03 9.22 -4.62
C LYS A 404 5.14 8.01 -4.91
N VAL A 405 4.31 7.61 -3.94
CA VAL A 405 3.45 6.43 -4.05
C VAL A 405 2.02 6.85 -4.30
N ASP A 406 1.34 6.23 -5.26
CA ASP A 406 -0.09 6.42 -5.47
C ASP A 406 -0.88 6.03 -4.20
N ARG A 407 -1.78 6.93 -3.79
CA ARG A 407 -2.64 6.78 -2.59
C ARG A 407 -4.12 7.04 -2.90
N CYS A 408 -4.52 6.93 -4.17
CA CYS A 408 -5.88 7.24 -4.60
C CYS A 408 -6.41 6.37 -5.75
N VAL A 409 -5.55 5.62 -6.45
CA VAL A 409 -5.96 4.76 -7.58
C VAL A 409 -7.06 3.77 -7.21
N GLY A 410 -8.02 3.63 -8.11
CA GLY A 410 -9.24 2.87 -7.91
C GLY A 410 -10.38 3.69 -7.28
N GLY A 411 -10.16 4.95 -6.87
CA GLY A 411 -11.17 5.85 -6.32
C GLY A 411 -11.81 5.38 -4.99
N ARG A 412 -11.23 4.34 -4.38
CA ARG A 412 -11.75 3.63 -3.20
C ARG A 412 -10.88 3.79 -1.96
N VAL A 413 -9.82 4.59 -2.01
CA VAL A 413 -9.00 4.86 -0.81
C VAL A 413 -9.77 5.82 0.09
N ALA A 414 -10.24 5.34 1.25
CA ALA A 414 -10.98 6.14 2.22
C ALA A 414 -10.06 6.74 3.31
N LYS A 415 -8.98 6.03 3.65
CA LYS A 415 -7.95 6.55 4.55
C LYS A 415 -6.57 6.12 4.08
N GLN A 416 -5.68 7.10 4.01
CA GLN A 416 -4.26 6.96 3.68
C GLN A 416 -3.42 7.72 4.69
N GLN A 417 -2.10 7.63 4.60
CA GLN A 417 -1.14 8.05 5.61
C GLN A 417 -1.24 9.55 5.97
N CYS A 418 -1.44 10.44 4.99
CA CYS A 418 -1.45 11.88 5.22
C CYS A 418 -2.73 12.39 5.92
N ALA A 419 -2.59 13.32 6.86
CA ALA A 419 -3.69 13.89 7.63
C ALA A 419 -3.65 15.43 7.66
N GLY A 420 -4.83 16.04 7.86
CA GLY A 420 -5.01 17.48 8.07
C GLY A 420 -4.67 18.38 6.86
N PRO A 421 -4.81 19.71 7.02
CA PRO A 421 -4.57 20.66 5.93
C PRO A 421 -3.10 20.74 5.49
N LEU A 422 -2.15 20.28 6.30
CA LEU A 422 -0.72 20.21 5.92
C LEU A 422 -0.33 18.88 5.26
N GLN A 423 -1.26 17.91 5.16
CA GLN A 423 -1.05 16.60 4.52
C GLN A 423 0.19 15.84 5.02
N LEU A 424 0.38 15.79 6.33
CA LEU A 424 1.53 15.11 6.95
C LEU A 424 1.21 13.63 7.22
N PRO A 425 2.14 12.68 6.97
CA PRO A 425 1.90 11.24 7.08
C PRO A 425 1.83 10.79 8.55
N LEU A 426 0.63 10.85 9.14
CA LEU A 426 0.37 10.66 10.57
C LEU A 426 -0.71 9.61 10.85
N ASN A 427 -1.60 9.29 9.90
CA ASN A 427 -2.71 8.37 10.15
C ASN A 427 -2.24 6.98 10.60
N ASN A 428 -2.91 6.45 11.62
CA ASN A 428 -2.59 5.19 12.28
C ASN A 428 -2.83 3.94 11.40
N CYS A 429 -3.85 3.98 10.54
CA CYS A 429 -4.27 2.86 9.70
C CYS A 429 -4.70 3.31 8.31
N GLY A 430 -4.69 2.36 7.37
CA GLY A 430 -5.26 2.53 6.03
C GLY A 430 -6.65 1.92 5.93
N VAL A 431 -7.53 2.53 5.14
CA VAL A 431 -8.91 2.03 4.90
C VAL A 431 -9.23 2.10 3.41
N MET A 432 -9.64 0.96 2.84
CA MET A 432 -10.18 0.85 1.48
C MET A 432 -11.70 0.64 1.52
N ALA A 433 -12.46 1.39 0.74
CA ALA A 433 -13.86 1.07 0.45
C ALA A 433 -13.95 -0.24 -0.34
N LEU A 434 -14.95 -1.07 -0.05
CA LEU A 434 -15.20 -2.31 -0.78
C LEU A 434 -15.86 -2.06 -2.15
N ASP A 435 -16.74 -1.06 -2.22
CA ASP A 435 -17.42 -0.61 -3.43
C ASP A 435 -17.46 0.92 -3.54
N PHE A 436 -18.25 1.47 -4.46
CA PHE A 436 -18.40 2.92 -4.67
C PHE A 436 -19.69 3.52 -4.06
N LYS A 437 -20.53 2.72 -3.41
CA LYS A 437 -21.87 3.12 -2.94
C LYS A 437 -22.06 3.01 -1.45
N GLY A 438 -21.52 1.96 -0.87
CA GLY A 438 -21.60 1.65 0.54
C GLY A 438 -20.62 2.47 1.36
N LYS A 439 -20.74 2.28 2.66
CA LYS A 439 -19.82 2.78 3.69
C LYS A 439 -18.87 1.69 4.19
N GLU A 440 -18.98 0.50 3.62
CA GLU A 440 -18.24 -0.69 4.01
C GLU A 440 -16.81 -0.63 3.44
N GLY A 441 -15.85 -1.07 4.23
CA GLY A 441 -14.45 -1.09 3.84
C GLY A 441 -13.62 -2.17 4.52
N ILE A 442 -12.31 -2.12 4.29
CA ILE A 442 -11.32 -2.96 4.95
C ILE A 442 -10.28 -2.04 5.58
N ALA A 443 -10.14 -2.13 6.90
CA ALA A 443 -9.09 -1.45 7.64
C ALA A 443 -7.83 -2.33 7.71
N THR A 444 -6.65 -1.72 7.68
CA THR A 444 -5.37 -2.42 7.84
C THR A 444 -4.32 -1.61 8.58
N SER A 445 -3.49 -2.27 9.38
CA SER A 445 -2.40 -1.69 10.16
C SER A 445 -1.23 -2.68 10.33
N ILE A 446 -0.14 -2.20 10.93
CA ILE A 446 1.06 -2.98 11.20
C ILE A 446 1.54 -2.75 12.64
N GLY A 447 2.19 -3.74 13.24
CA GLY A 447 2.97 -3.59 14.46
C GLY A 447 4.20 -4.51 14.49
N HIS A 448 5.30 -4.03 15.08
CA HIS A 448 6.56 -4.76 15.27
C HIS A 448 7.40 -4.10 16.38
N SER A 449 7.91 -4.90 17.32
CA SER A 449 8.68 -4.39 18.47
C SER A 449 10.01 -5.14 18.67
N PRO A 450 10.89 -5.21 17.64
CA PRO A 450 12.04 -6.11 17.67
C PRO A 450 13.10 -5.76 18.71
N ILE A 451 13.25 -4.48 19.08
CA ILE A 451 14.23 -4.06 20.10
C ILE A 451 13.77 -4.50 21.50
N SER A 452 12.47 -4.39 21.82
CA SER A 452 11.90 -5.03 23.01
C SER A 452 12.08 -6.55 22.95
N GLY A 453 11.93 -7.14 21.76
CA GLY A 453 12.20 -8.55 21.50
C GLY A 453 13.62 -8.99 21.86
N LEU A 454 14.64 -8.14 21.68
CA LEU A 454 16.02 -8.44 22.12
C LEU A 454 16.11 -8.69 23.63
N ILE A 455 15.38 -7.90 24.42
CA ILE A 455 15.30 -8.02 25.88
C ILE A 455 14.50 -9.26 26.25
N ASP A 456 13.28 -9.36 25.72
CA ASP A 456 12.31 -10.41 26.03
C ASP A 456 11.49 -10.74 24.76
N PRO A 457 11.63 -11.95 24.19
CA PRO A 457 10.91 -12.35 22.99
C PRO A 457 9.39 -12.40 23.20
N GLU A 458 8.91 -12.71 24.41
CA GLU A 458 7.48 -12.70 24.74
C GLU A 458 6.93 -11.27 24.74
N ALA A 459 7.66 -10.33 25.37
CA ALA A 459 7.28 -8.92 25.38
C ALA A 459 7.28 -8.32 23.97
N GLY A 460 8.33 -8.56 23.17
CA GLY A 460 8.40 -8.10 21.79
C GLY A 460 7.25 -8.63 20.92
N SER A 461 6.91 -9.91 21.06
CA SER A 461 5.77 -10.52 20.37
C SER A 461 4.42 -9.91 20.76
N ARG A 462 4.16 -9.72 22.06
CA ARG A 462 2.91 -9.12 22.55
C ARG A 462 2.79 -7.66 22.12
N ASN A 463 3.88 -6.90 22.20
CA ASN A 463 3.90 -5.50 21.78
C ASN A 463 3.67 -5.37 20.27
N SER A 464 4.16 -6.31 19.45
CA SER A 464 3.91 -6.32 18.01
C SER A 464 2.43 -6.51 17.68
N ILE A 465 1.72 -7.38 18.41
CA ILE A 465 0.24 -7.48 18.29
C ILE A 465 -0.42 -6.21 18.81
N ALA A 466 0.02 -5.72 19.98
CA ALA A 466 -0.58 -4.55 20.61
C ALA A 466 -0.49 -3.31 19.71
N GLU A 467 0.65 -3.03 19.10
CA GLU A 467 0.87 -1.91 18.17
C GLU A 467 -0.02 -2.04 16.92
N ALA A 468 -0.13 -3.24 16.33
CA ALA A 468 -1.04 -3.44 15.21
C ALA A 468 -2.49 -3.13 15.61
N LEU A 469 -2.91 -3.53 16.81
CA LEU A 469 -4.25 -3.29 17.32
C LEU A 469 -4.48 -1.82 17.73
N THR A 470 -3.52 -1.15 18.36
CA THR A 470 -3.64 0.28 18.68
C THR A 470 -3.65 1.16 17.45
N ASN A 471 -3.07 0.69 16.35
CA ASN A 471 -3.19 1.37 15.06
C ASN A 471 -4.54 1.14 14.35
N ILE A 472 -5.09 -0.08 14.37
CA ILE A 472 -6.35 -0.38 13.65
C ILE A 472 -7.62 0.09 14.38
N VAL A 473 -7.55 0.30 15.70
CA VAL A 473 -8.72 0.66 16.53
C VAL A 473 -9.41 1.96 16.12
N TRP A 474 -8.78 2.79 15.29
CA TRP A 474 -9.33 4.08 14.86
C TRP A 474 -10.30 3.96 13.68
N ALA A 475 -10.40 2.78 13.06
CA ALA A 475 -11.46 2.45 12.13
C ALA A 475 -12.62 1.76 12.88
N PRO A 476 -13.89 2.00 12.53
CA PRO A 476 -15.03 1.28 13.10
C PRO A 476 -15.10 -0.14 12.53
N LEU A 477 -14.84 -1.14 13.37
CA LEU A 477 -14.76 -2.54 12.98
C LEU A 477 -16.07 -3.27 13.30
N ALA A 478 -16.58 -4.03 12.33
CA ALA A 478 -17.81 -4.79 12.49
C ALA A 478 -17.66 -5.86 13.60
N GLY A 479 -18.19 -5.61 14.80
CA GLY A 479 -18.02 -6.52 15.95
C GLY A 479 -16.78 -6.26 16.81
N GLY A 480 -16.14 -5.08 16.65
CA GLY A 480 -14.98 -4.68 17.45
C GLY A 480 -13.76 -5.56 17.21
N LEU A 481 -13.10 -5.98 18.29
CA LEU A 481 -11.85 -6.76 18.20
C LEU A 481 -12.02 -8.11 17.49
N GLU A 482 -13.18 -8.74 17.60
CA GLU A 482 -13.40 -10.11 17.09
C GLU A 482 -13.39 -10.20 15.57
N ALA A 483 -13.59 -9.08 14.87
CA ALA A 483 -13.46 -8.96 13.41
C ALA A 483 -12.01 -8.89 12.91
N VAL A 484 -11.02 -8.75 13.80
CA VAL A 484 -9.62 -8.59 13.42
C VAL A 484 -8.97 -9.95 13.16
N SER A 485 -8.30 -10.06 12.02
CA SER A 485 -7.42 -11.18 11.67
C SER A 485 -6.01 -10.70 11.43
N LEU A 486 -5.03 -11.54 11.80
CA LEU A 486 -3.62 -11.20 11.77
C LEU A 486 -2.84 -12.01 10.72
N SER A 487 -1.80 -11.40 10.16
CA SER A 487 -0.71 -12.10 9.49
C SER A 487 0.56 -11.96 10.33
N ALA A 488 1.23 -13.06 10.66
CA ALA A 488 2.49 -13.06 11.40
C ALA A 488 3.67 -13.42 10.48
N ASN A 489 4.61 -12.50 10.31
CA ASN A 489 5.80 -12.69 9.47
C ASN A 489 7.06 -12.74 10.34
N TRP A 490 7.79 -13.86 10.31
CA TRP A 490 8.87 -14.17 11.23
C TRP A 490 10.24 -14.05 10.56
N MET A 491 11.03 -13.06 10.96
CA MET A 491 12.40 -12.84 10.48
C MET A 491 13.35 -13.14 11.63
N TRP A 492 14.08 -14.25 11.54
CA TRP A 492 14.87 -14.75 12.67
C TRP A 492 16.25 -15.27 12.25
N PRO A 493 17.31 -15.06 13.05
CA PRO A 493 18.63 -15.64 12.81
C PRO A 493 18.73 -17.07 13.40
N CYS A 494 17.94 -18.02 12.91
CA CYS A 494 17.95 -19.39 13.41
C CYS A 494 19.34 -20.06 13.30
N LYS A 495 19.54 -21.15 14.04
CA LYS A 495 20.81 -21.90 14.14
C LYS A 495 21.98 -21.11 14.76
N ASN A 496 21.68 -20.00 15.43
CA ASN A 496 22.63 -19.29 16.29
C ASN A 496 22.26 -19.56 17.76
N PRO A 497 23.24 -19.68 18.67
CA PRO A 497 22.96 -20.09 20.06
C PRO A 497 21.85 -19.27 20.73
N GLY A 498 20.83 -19.97 21.22
CA GLY A 498 19.67 -19.42 21.91
C GLY A 498 18.62 -18.75 21.04
N GLU A 499 18.84 -18.58 19.72
CA GLU A 499 17.86 -17.92 18.84
C GLU A 499 16.69 -18.83 18.48
N ASP A 500 16.89 -20.15 18.36
CA ASP A 500 15.79 -21.07 18.04
C ASP A 500 14.85 -21.21 19.25
N ALA A 501 15.40 -21.22 20.47
CA ALA A 501 14.61 -21.17 21.71
C ALA A 501 13.79 -19.87 21.80
N ARG A 502 14.39 -18.72 21.48
CA ARG A 502 13.71 -17.43 21.49
C ARG A 502 12.62 -17.32 20.42
N LEU A 503 12.81 -17.91 19.24
CA LEU A 503 11.76 -17.98 18.22
C LEU A 503 10.56 -18.79 18.73
N TYR A 504 10.81 -19.93 19.36
CA TYR A 504 9.74 -20.75 19.93
C TYR A 504 8.93 -19.98 20.99
N GLU A 505 9.63 -19.31 21.94
CA GLU A 505 9.01 -18.45 22.95
C GLU A 505 8.19 -17.31 22.30
N ALA A 506 8.72 -16.68 21.25
CA ALA A 506 8.03 -15.62 20.52
C ALA A 506 6.76 -16.10 19.81
N VAL A 507 6.79 -17.26 19.15
CA VAL A 507 5.63 -17.89 18.49
C VAL A 507 4.57 -18.29 19.51
N GLN A 508 5.00 -18.89 20.62
CA GLN A 508 4.10 -19.23 21.72
C GLN A 508 3.42 -17.98 22.28
N ALA A 509 4.17 -16.90 22.51
CA ALA A 509 3.63 -15.64 23.01
C ALA A 509 2.57 -15.01 22.09
N VAL A 510 2.80 -15.04 20.76
CA VAL A 510 1.81 -14.60 19.75
C VAL A 510 0.56 -15.46 19.83
N SER A 511 0.71 -16.78 19.88
CA SER A 511 -0.41 -17.73 19.98
C SER A 511 -1.23 -17.49 21.24
N ASP A 512 -0.59 -17.49 22.41
CA ASP A 512 -1.26 -17.37 23.70
C ASP A 512 -1.96 -16.02 23.84
N PHE A 513 -1.33 -14.92 23.37
CA PHE A 513 -1.95 -13.60 23.43
C PHE A 513 -3.10 -13.45 22.43
N ALA A 514 -2.97 -13.92 21.18
CA ALA A 514 -4.07 -13.91 20.22
C ALA A 514 -5.29 -14.72 20.71
N ILE A 515 -5.05 -15.88 21.32
CA ILE A 515 -6.10 -16.70 21.95
C ILE A 515 -6.74 -15.92 23.11
N ALA A 516 -5.96 -15.30 23.98
CA ALA A 516 -6.49 -14.53 25.11
C ALA A 516 -7.34 -13.31 24.66
N LEU A 517 -6.99 -12.70 23.52
CA LEU A 517 -7.76 -11.64 22.89
C LEU A 517 -9.00 -12.14 22.13
N GLY A 518 -9.04 -13.44 21.78
CA GLY A 518 -10.13 -14.05 21.00
C GLY A 518 -10.05 -13.74 19.50
N ILE A 519 -8.85 -13.53 18.96
CA ILE A 519 -8.58 -13.27 17.54
C ILE A 519 -7.71 -14.38 16.94
N ASN A 520 -7.44 -14.32 15.63
CA ASN A 520 -6.76 -15.38 14.89
C ASN A 520 -5.58 -14.90 14.05
N VAL A 521 -4.68 -15.83 13.71
CA VAL A 521 -3.51 -15.62 12.84
C VAL A 521 -3.61 -16.58 11.62
N PRO A 522 -4.53 -16.35 10.67
CA PRO A 522 -4.87 -17.33 9.63
C PRO A 522 -3.83 -17.46 8.51
N THR A 523 -2.82 -16.59 8.49
CA THR A 523 -1.74 -16.60 7.49
C THR A 523 -0.45 -16.05 8.09
N GLY A 524 0.68 -16.32 7.44
CA GLY A 524 2.00 -15.89 7.87
C GLY A 524 3.09 -16.44 6.96
N LYS A 525 4.32 -15.99 7.19
CA LYS A 525 5.51 -16.46 6.47
C LYS A 525 6.73 -16.36 7.38
N ASP A 526 7.81 -17.05 7.03
CA ASP A 526 9.06 -17.01 7.76
C ASP A 526 10.29 -16.78 6.86
N SER A 527 11.33 -16.21 7.46
CA SER A 527 12.65 -15.96 6.90
C SER A 527 13.69 -16.21 8.00
N LEU A 528 14.24 -17.41 8.03
CA LEU A 528 14.97 -17.94 9.19
C LEU A 528 16.51 -17.83 9.09
N SER A 529 17.03 -17.08 8.13
CA SER A 529 18.47 -16.90 7.88
C SER A 529 18.89 -15.42 8.00
N MET A 530 18.37 -14.70 8.99
CA MET A 530 18.56 -13.26 9.17
C MET A 530 19.94 -12.90 9.75
N LYS A 531 20.98 -13.18 8.98
CA LYS A 531 22.39 -13.04 9.36
C LYS A 531 23.23 -12.63 8.16
N GLN A 532 24.22 -11.77 8.40
CA GLN A 532 25.22 -11.37 7.40
C GLN A 532 26.63 -11.73 7.86
N LYS A 533 27.38 -12.44 7.01
CA LYS A 533 28.79 -12.79 7.26
C LYS A 533 29.72 -11.79 6.57
N TYR A 534 30.75 -11.34 7.28
CA TYR A 534 31.84 -10.50 6.81
C TYR A 534 33.19 -11.22 7.02
N PRO A 535 34.28 -10.78 6.36
CA PRO A 535 35.61 -11.38 6.58
C PRO A 535 36.11 -11.29 8.03
N ASP A 536 35.67 -10.28 8.79
CA ASP A 536 36.11 -9.95 10.15
C ASP A 536 35.06 -10.25 11.24
N GLY A 537 33.95 -10.91 10.89
CA GLY A 537 32.91 -11.29 11.85
C GLY A 537 31.53 -11.44 11.21
N GLU A 538 30.49 -11.43 12.04
CA GLU A 538 29.11 -11.56 11.60
C GLU A 538 28.22 -10.52 12.28
N VAL A 539 27.13 -10.17 11.60
CA VAL A 539 26.08 -9.31 12.13
C VAL A 539 24.78 -10.10 12.15
N LEU A 540 24.15 -10.17 13.32
CA LEU A 540 22.88 -10.87 13.53
C LEU A 540 21.75 -9.85 13.57
N SER A 541 20.69 -10.08 12.83
CA SER A 541 19.48 -9.27 12.97
C SER A 541 18.75 -9.61 14.27
N PRO A 542 18.17 -8.64 14.97
CA PRO A 542 17.20 -8.92 16.02
C PRO A 542 16.08 -9.82 15.50
N GLY A 543 15.72 -10.84 16.29
CA GLY A 543 14.53 -11.65 16.02
C GLY A 543 13.30 -10.75 15.94
N THR A 544 12.58 -10.80 14.82
CA THR A 544 11.53 -9.84 14.48
C THR A 544 10.28 -10.59 14.04
N VAL A 545 9.15 -10.29 14.67
CA VAL A 545 7.82 -10.62 14.13
C VAL A 545 7.16 -9.33 13.68
N ILE A 546 6.64 -9.32 12.45
CA ILE A 546 5.79 -8.24 11.96
C ILE A 546 4.36 -8.75 11.90
N ILE A 547 3.47 -8.07 12.61
CA ILE A 547 2.03 -8.34 12.63
C ILE A 547 1.35 -7.38 11.66
N SER A 548 0.69 -7.90 10.63
CA SER A 548 -0.27 -7.13 9.83
C SER A 548 -1.68 -7.46 10.31
N ALA A 549 -2.49 -6.46 10.63
CA ALA A 549 -3.89 -6.66 11.00
C ALA A 549 -4.81 -6.21 9.86
N ALA A 550 -5.93 -6.92 9.68
CA ALA A 550 -7.02 -6.51 8.82
C ALA A 550 -8.37 -6.81 9.46
N GLY A 551 -9.36 -5.98 9.17
CA GLY A 551 -10.73 -6.17 9.66
C GLY A 551 -11.75 -5.45 8.78
N HIS A 552 -12.99 -5.95 8.80
CA HIS A 552 -14.12 -5.33 8.12
C HIS A 552 -14.46 -3.99 8.80
N CYS A 553 -14.27 -2.89 8.07
CA CYS A 553 -14.68 -1.55 8.47
C CYS A 553 -16.16 -1.33 8.12
N SER A 554 -17.01 -1.15 9.12
CA SER A 554 -18.47 -1.03 8.95
C SER A 554 -18.93 0.37 8.52
N ASP A 555 -18.07 1.38 8.70
CA ASP A 555 -18.38 2.76 8.33
C ASP A 555 -17.10 3.59 8.10
N LEU A 556 -16.56 3.53 6.88
CA LEU A 556 -15.32 4.22 6.53
C LEU A 556 -15.34 5.72 6.82
N THR A 557 -16.53 6.36 6.82
CA THR A 557 -16.70 7.81 7.02
C THR A 557 -16.36 8.25 8.44
N ARG A 558 -16.34 7.32 9.39
CA ARG A 558 -16.13 7.58 10.82
C ARG A 558 -14.72 7.24 11.29
N THR A 559 -13.82 6.97 10.36
CA THR A 559 -12.42 6.66 10.68
C THR A 559 -11.76 7.87 11.34
N VAL A 560 -11.24 7.68 12.55
CA VAL A 560 -10.67 8.75 13.38
C VAL A 560 -9.23 9.07 12.96
N GLU A 561 -8.91 10.35 12.85
CA GLU A 561 -7.57 10.85 12.50
C GLU A 561 -6.81 11.36 13.75
N PRO A 562 -5.47 11.34 13.74
CA PRO A 562 -4.64 11.88 14.81
C PRO A 562 -4.43 13.39 14.64
N VAL A 563 -5.52 14.16 14.47
CA VAL A 563 -5.45 15.63 14.34
C VAL A 563 -6.39 16.25 15.36
N LEU A 564 -5.84 16.94 16.36
CA LEU A 564 -6.65 17.60 17.38
C LEU A 564 -7.56 18.66 16.78
N GLN A 565 -8.78 18.72 17.30
CA GLN A 565 -9.83 19.64 16.87
C GLN A 565 -9.86 20.85 17.79
N LYS A 566 -9.69 22.03 17.19
CA LYS A 566 -9.86 23.34 17.87
C LYS A 566 -11.31 23.45 18.35
N GLY A 567 -11.51 23.92 19.58
CA GLY A 567 -12.84 23.97 20.21
C GLY A 567 -13.47 22.61 20.55
N GLY A 568 -12.75 21.49 20.41
CA GLY A 568 -13.21 20.18 20.86
C GLY A 568 -13.06 19.97 22.37
N GLY A 569 -13.42 18.76 22.85
CA GLY A 569 -13.38 18.42 24.27
C GLY A 569 -11.99 18.09 24.82
N LYS A 570 -11.97 17.45 25.99
CA LYS A 570 -10.76 17.08 26.75
C LYS A 570 -9.97 15.95 26.10
N LEU A 571 -8.70 15.84 26.49
CA LEU A 571 -7.76 14.82 26.08
C LEU A 571 -7.63 13.74 27.16
N TYR A 572 -7.63 12.48 26.73
CA TYR A 572 -7.56 11.32 27.59
C TYR A 572 -6.41 10.40 27.19
N TYR A 573 -5.74 9.80 28.17
CA TYR A 573 -4.75 8.75 27.98
C TYR A 573 -5.25 7.42 28.59
N LEU A 574 -5.20 6.36 27.79
CA LEU A 574 -5.51 4.99 28.18
C LEU A 574 -4.25 4.14 28.08
N LYS A 575 -3.78 3.62 29.22
CA LYS A 575 -2.62 2.74 29.29
C LYS A 575 -3.05 1.29 29.02
N LEU A 576 -3.02 0.87 27.76
CA LEU A 576 -3.45 -0.47 27.34
C LEU A 576 -2.54 -1.59 27.86
N SER A 577 -1.24 -1.31 28.02
CA SER A 577 -0.26 -2.28 28.54
C SER A 577 -0.56 -2.77 29.96
N GLN A 578 -1.18 -1.94 30.80
CA GLN A 578 -1.33 -2.18 32.24
C GLN A 578 -0.01 -2.51 32.97
N ASP A 579 1.13 -2.14 32.38
CA ASP A 579 2.47 -2.32 32.96
C ASP A 579 2.98 -0.98 33.54
N ASP A 580 4.02 -1.04 34.35
CA ASP A 580 4.76 0.17 34.73
C ASP A 580 5.48 0.75 33.52
N PHE A 581 5.73 2.06 33.53
CA PHE A 581 6.48 2.71 32.45
C PHE A 581 7.91 2.15 32.42
N LYS A 582 8.38 1.77 31.24
CA LYS A 582 9.72 1.22 31.01
C LYS A 582 10.32 1.79 29.73
N LEU A 583 11.63 1.90 29.71
CA LEU A 583 12.38 2.49 28.59
C LEU A 583 13.20 1.46 27.80
N GLY A 584 13.33 0.23 28.28
CA GLY A 584 14.03 -0.82 27.55
C GLY A 584 13.36 -1.09 26.21
N GLY A 585 14.16 -1.11 25.15
CA GLY A 585 13.71 -1.30 23.78
C GLY A 585 13.17 -0.04 23.10
N SER A 586 13.14 1.11 23.79
CA SER A 586 12.58 2.35 23.23
C SER A 586 13.51 3.05 22.24
N SER A 587 12.91 3.86 21.36
CA SER A 587 13.61 4.83 20.51
C SER A 587 14.48 5.81 21.33
N PHE A 588 14.08 6.11 22.57
CA PHE A 588 14.86 6.95 23.47
C PHE A 588 16.16 6.26 23.93
N PHE A 589 16.11 4.99 24.29
CA PHE A 589 17.33 4.25 24.60
C PHE A 589 18.19 4.00 23.36
N GLN A 590 17.54 3.84 22.20
CA GLN A 590 18.25 3.77 20.92
C GLN A 590 19.09 5.03 20.66
N ILE A 591 18.55 6.24 20.87
CA ILE A 591 19.37 7.47 20.67
C ILE A 591 20.55 7.57 21.65
N LEU A 592 20.44 6.90 22.80
CA LEU A 592 21.49 6.81 23.81
C LEU A 592 22.44 5.61 23.58
N ASN A 593 22.33 4.92 22.45
CA ASN A 593 23.10 3.72 22.10
C ASN A 593 22.95 2.59 23.12
N LYS A 594 21.73 2.38 23.62
CA LYS A 594 21.40 1.32 24.58
C LYS A 594 20.14 0.56 24.18
N VAL A 595 20.04 -0.67 24.65
CA VAL A 595 18.83 -1.50 24.56
C VAL A 595 18.06 -1.44 25.87
N GLY A 596 18.73 -1.56 27.02
CA GLY A 596 18.13 -1.51 28.37
C GLY A 596 17.72 -2.87 28.92
N GLU A 597 17.45 -2.93 30.22
CA GLU A 597 17.26 -4.19 30.95
C GLU A 597 15.82 -4.73 30.91
N GLU A 598 14.82 -3.86 30.89
CA GLU A 598 13.41 -4.25 31.00
C GLU A 598 12.54 -3.62 29.90
N ALA A 599 11.89 -4.48 29.10
CA ALA A 599 10.91 -4.05 28.11
C ALA A 599 9.50 -3.93 28.75
N PRO A 600 8.66 -2.98 28.26
CA PRO A 600 7.23 -3.00 28.54
C PRO A 600 6.56 -4.20 27.86
N THR A 601 5.45 -4.68 28.43
CA THR A 601 4.64 -5.75 27.84
C THR A 601 3.16 -5.55 28.15
N ILE A 602 2.29 -6.36 27.55
CA ILE A 602 0.86 -6.41 27.91
C ILE A 602 0.68 -7.35 29.10
N ARG A 603 0.21 -6.80 30.24
CA ARG A 603 -0.01 -7.55 31.49
C ARG A 603 -1.40 -8.16 31.61
N ASP A 604 -2.39 -7.55 30.97
CA ASP A 604 -3.79 -7.97 31.07
C ASP A 604 -4.48 -7.93 29.69
N ALA A 605 -4.60 -9.10 29.08
CA ALA A 605 -5.27 -9.27 27.80
C ALA A 605 -6.80 -9.02 27.88
N SER A 606 -7.42 -9.30 29.02
CA SER A 606 -8.86 -9.07 29.24
C SER A 606 -9.17 -7.57 29.32
N PHE A 607 -8.33 -6.82 30.04
CA PHE A 607 -8.37 -5.37 30.03
C PHE A 607 -8.16 -4.82 28.62
N PHE A 608 -7.12 -5.29 27.91
CA PHE A 608 -6.83 -4.85 26.54
C PHE A 608 -8.03 -5.03 25.62
N LYS A 609 -8.65 -6.23 25.62
CA LYS A 609 -9.86 -6.53 24.84
C LYS A 609 -11.01 -5.60 25.19
N THR A 610 -11.26 -5.39 26.49
CA THR A 610 -12.36 -4.53 26.98
C THR A 610 -12.14 -3.07 26.58
N ALA A 611 -10.92 -2.58 26.71
CA ALA A 611 -10.53 -1.23 26.32
C ALA A 611 -10.64 -1.01 24.81
N PHE A 612 -10.17 -1.96 24.00
CA PHE A 612 -10.33 -1.91 22.55
C PHE A 612 -11.81 -1.82 22.15
N ASN A 613 -12.65 -2.71 22.66
CA ASN A 613 -14.08 -2.71 22.33
C ASN A 613 -14.83 -1.47 22.84
N THR A 614 -14.38 -0.87 23.94
CA THR A 614 -14.97 0.38 24.41
C THR A 614 -14.57 1.55 23.51
N LEU A 615 -13.32 1.60 23.02
CA LEU A 615 -12.92 2.59 22.01
C LEU A 615 -13.78 2.45 20.75
N GLN A 616 -14.06 1.22 20.31
CA GLN A 616 -14.95 0.96 19.19
C GLN A 616 -16.38 1.47 19.47
N GLU A 617 -16.95 1.23 20.66
CA GLU A 617 -18.25 1.79 21.03
C GLU A 617 -18.25 3.34 21.01
N LEU A 618 -17.16 3.98 21.44
CA LEU A 618 -17.02 5.43 21.42
C LEU A 618 -16.94 5.99 19.99
N ILE A 619 -16.23 5.31 19.09
CA ILE A 619 -16.19 5.64 17.65
C ILE A 619 -17.59 5.46 17.05
N ASP A 620 -18.26 4.36 17.35
CA ASP A 620 -19.61 4.04 16.88
C ASP A 620 -20.68 5.01 17.40
N LYS A 621 -20.38 5.79 18.44
CA LYS A 621 -21.23 6.88 18.94
C LYS A 621 -20.77 8.29 18.54
N ASP A 622 -19.71 8.41 17.74
CA ASP A 622 -19.14 9.69 17.29
C ASP A 622 -18.72 10.56 18.49
N LEU A 623 -18.10 9.91 19.49
CA LEU A 623 -17.65 10.55 20.72
C LEU A 623 -16.15 10.84 20.75
N ILE A 624 -15.39 10.39 19.74
CA ILE A 624 -13.95 10.64 19.60
C ILE A 624 -13.72 11.57 18.41
N LEU A 625 -13.09 12.72 18.67
CA LEU A 625 -12.80 13.74 17.66
C LEU A 625 -11.45 13.54 16.97
N ALA A 626 -10.49 12.97 17.69
CA ALA A 626 -9.13 12.71 17.26
C ALA A 626 -8.51 11.61 18.12
N GLY A 627 -7.58 10.84 17.58
CA GLY A 627 -6.99 9.71 18.29
C GLY A 627 -5.68 9.20 17.69
N HIS A 628 -4.73 8.85 18.56
CA HIS A 628 -3.42 8.36 18.18
C HIS A 628 -2.87 7.39 19.23
N ASP A 629 -2.09 6.40 18.81
CA ASP A 629 -1.47 5.45 19.70
C ASP A 629 -0.10 5.91 20.23
N VAL A 630 0.36 5.25 21.30
CA VAL A 630 1.70 5.41 21.86
C VAL A 630 2.56 4.26 21.35
N ALA A 631 3.43 4.58 20.40
CA ALA A 631 4.33 3.64 19.72
C ALA A 631 5.78 4.18 19.74
N SER A 632 6.49 4.09 18.61
CA SER A 632 7.86 4.58 18.44
C SER A 632 7.98 6.05 18.87
N GLY A 633 8.90 6.34 19.78
CA GLY A 633 9.12 7.68 20.31
C GLY A 633 8.31 8.03 21.56
N GLY A 634 7.38 7.17 21.98
CA GLY A 634 6.62 7.28 23.22
C GLY A 634 5.57 8.39 23.24
N LEU A 635 4.98 8.61 24.42
CA LEU A 635 3.86 9.52 24.63
C LEU A 635 4.14 10.96 24.14
N ILE A 636 5.38 11.44 24.23
CA ILE A 636 5.73 12.79 23.74
C ILE A 636 5.55 12.91 22.23
N THR A 637 5.89 11.87 21.48
CA THR A 637 5.78 11.86 20.02
C THR A 637 4.31 11.87 19.63
N THR A 638 3.49 11.00 20.25
CA THR A 638 2.03 10.99 20.07
C THR A 638 1.41 12.37 20.28
N LEU A 639 1.74 13.06 21.39
CA LEU A 639 1.19 14.39 21.69
C LEU A 639 1.61 15.46 20.67
N LEU A 640 2.85 15.39 20.18
CA LEU A 640 3.37 16.30 19.17
C LEU A 640 2.73 16.05 17.79
N GLU A 641 2.68 14.79 17.36
CA GLU A 641 2.10 14.36 16.09
C GLU A 641 0.62 14.72 15.98
N MET A 642 -0.12 14.60 17.08
CA MET A 642 -1.51 15.08 17.21
C MET A 642 -1.68 16.59 16.98
N CYS A 643 -0.61 17.38 17.05
CA CYS A 643 -0.58 18.82 16.80
C CYS A 643 0.06 19.21 15.46
N PHE A 644 0.70 18.28 14.75
CA PHE A 644 1.57 18.61 13.60
C PHE A 644 0.80 18.97 12.32
N ALA A 645 -0.38 18.41 12.10
CA ALA A 645 -1.08 18.49 10.82
C ALA A 645 -1.81 19.82 10.52
N ASP A 646 -1.82 20.75 11.47
CA ASP A 646 -2.51 22.04 11.37
C ASP A 646 -1.60 23.19 11.87
N LEU A 647 -1.96 24.41 11.49
CA LEU A 647 -1.36 25.65 11.99
C LEU A 647 -2.09 26.11 13.25
N ASN A 648 -1.36 26.75 14.16
CA ASN A 648 -1.91 27.27 15.42
C ASN A 648 -2.66 26.22 16.26
N LEU A 649 -2.18 24.97 16.23
CA LEU A 649 -2.71 23.86 17.00
C LEU A 649 -1.67 23.42 18.04
N GLY A 650 -2.12 23.22 19.27
CA GLY A 650 -1.31 22.76 20.38
C GLY A 650 -2.19 22.23 21.51
N ALA A 651 -1.58 21.87 22.64
CA ALA A 651 -2.31 21.37 23.79
C ALA A 651 -1.68 21.82 25.11
N GLN A 652 -2.50 21.84 26.16
CA GLN A 652 -2.05 21.97 27.55
C GLN A 652 -2.33 20.65 28.27
N ILE A 653 -1.26 20.03 28.77
CA ILE A 653 -1.25 18.66 29.29
C ILE A 653 -0.74 18.66 30.73
N ASP A 654 -1.42 17.93 31.61
CA ASP A 654 -0.97 17.56 32.95
C ASP A 654 -0.96 16.03 33.10
N LEU A 655 0.25 15.47 33.22
CA LEU A 655 0.47 14.03 33.35
C LEU A 655 0.63 13.57 34.80
N SER A 656 0.49 14.46 35.78
CA SER A 656 0.71 14.13 37.20
C SER A 656 -0.19 13.00 37.71
N SER A 657 -1.37 12.81 37.09
CA SER A 657 -2.30 11.72 37.43
C SER A 657 -1.78 10.33 37.06
N LEU A 658 -0.75 10.23 36.20
CA LEU A 658 -0.15 8.96 35.77
C LEU A 658 0.79 8.37 36.83
N LYS A 659 1.12 9.13 37.88
CA LYS A 659 1.90 8.71 39.06
C LYS A 659 3.32 8.20 38.75
N GLU A 660 3.89 8.60 37.62
CA GLU A 660 5.32 8.43 37.31
C GLU A 660 6.05 9.76 37.52
N PRO A 661 6.84 9.90 38.62
CA PRO A 661 7.50 11.16 38.94
C PRO A 661 8.61 11.52 37.94
N GLN A 662 9.18 10.56 37.21
CA GLN A 662 10.25 10.82 36.26
C GLN A 662 9.69 11.23 34.89
N THR A 663 9.61 12.53 34.64
CA THR A 663 9.07 13.11 33.38
C THR A 663 9.70 12.54 32.11
N THR A 664 11.02 12.37 32.07
CA THR A 664 11.71 11.74 30.92
C THR A 664 11.25 10.31 30.69
N LYS A 665 11.11 9.52 31.76
CA LYS A 665 10.68 8.13 31.69
C LYS A 665 9.24 8.01 31.21
N LEU A 666 8.35 8.83 31.77
CA LEU A 666 6.94 8.89 31.41
C LEU A 666 6.72 9.24 29.93
N LEU A 667 7.43 10.23 29.43
CA LEU A 667 7.23 10.78 28.09
C LEU A 667 7.85 9.91 26.98
N PHE A 668 8.96 9.21 27.27
CA PHE A 668 9.68 8.41 26.27
C PHE A 668 9.39 6.91 26.35
N ALA A 669 8.61 6.45 27.34
CA ALA A 669 8.20 5.05 27.42
C ALA A 669 7.27 4.68 26.26
N GLU A 670 7.57 3.55 25.62
CA GLU A 670 6.80 2.99 24.49
C GLU A 670 5.84 1.89 24.99
N ASN A 671 5.28 2.10 26.17
CA ASN A 671 4.21 1.25 26.70
C ASN A 671 2.96 1.42 25.83
N ALA A 672 2.42 0.31 25.32
CA ALA A 672 1.19 0.35 24.53
C ALA A 672 0.07 1.12 25.25
N GLY A 673 -0.51 2.08 24.53
CA GLY A 673 -1.55 2.97 25.02
C GLY A 673 -2.09 3.85 23.89
N VAL A 674 -3.12 4.63 24.19
CA VAL A 674 -3.71 5.59 23.23
C VAL A 674 -3.98 6.93 23.90
N VAL A 675 -3.90 7.99 23.10
CA VAL A 675 -4.36 9.34 23.44
C VAL A 675 -5.52 9.68 22.51
N PHE A 676 -6.63 10.16 23.06
CA PHE A 676 -7.75 10.62 22.24
C PHE A 676 -8.38 11.91 22.78
N GLN A 677 -8.98 12.66 21.87
CA GLN A 677 -9.80 13.82 22.19
C GLN A 677 -11.27 13.41 22.19
N ALA A 678 -11.94 13.59 23.32
CA ALA A 678 -13.37 13.34 23.43
C ALA A 678 -14.18 14.51 22.88
N LYS A 679 -15.38 14.21 22.39
CA LYS A 679 -16.40 15.20 22.00
C LYS A 679 -17.03 15.86 23.24
N ASN A 680 -17.34 15.06 24.25
CA ASN A 680 -17.99 15.51 25.49
C ASN A 680 -17.73 14.51 26.65
N GLN A 681 -18.35 14.76 27.81
CA GLN A 681 -18.14 14.00 29.05
C GLN A 681 -18.77 12.58 29.05
N GLU A 682 -19.67 12.25 28.11
CA GLU A 682 -20.31 10.91 28.02
C GLU A 682 -19.28 9.77 27.91
N VAL A 683 -18.10 10.09 27.34
CA VAL A 683 -16.98 9.15 27.24
C VAL A 683 -16.55 8.62 28.60
N GLU A 684 -16.55 9.46 29.65
CA GLU A 684 -16.18 9.03 30.99
C GLU A 684 -17.19 8.04 31.58
N ASP A 685 -18.49 8.26 31.34
CA ASP A 685 -19.54 7.36 31.82
C ASP A 685 -19.42 5.97 31.17
N LEU A 686 -19.15 5.91 29.86
CA LEU A 686 -18.97 4.66 29.13
C LEU A 686 -17.71 3.93 29.59
N MET A 687 -16.58 4.62 29.72
CA MET A 687 -15.34 4.02 30.21
C MET A 687 -15.48 3.52 31.67
N ASN A 688 -16.14 4.27 32.53
CA ASN A 688 -16.41 3.88 33.93
C ASN A 688 -17.32 2.64 33.98
N LYS A 689 -18.37 2.60 33.17
CA LYS A 689 -19.28 1.45 33.07
C LYS A 689 -18.57 0.20 32.57
N ALA A 690 -17.62 0.34 31.65
CA ALA A 690 -16.80 -0.74 31.14
C ALA A 690 -15.66 -1.16 32.10
N GLY A 691 -15.47 -0.45 33.21
CA GLY A 691 -14.40 -0.74 34.18
C GLY A 691 -12.99 -0.41 33.66
N ILE A 692 -12.87 0.50 32.69
CA ILE A 692 -11.60 0.88 32.09
C ILE A 692 -10.96 2.01 32.91
N SER A 693 -9.68 1.87 33.20
CA SER A 693 -8.89 2.94 33.80
C SER A 693 -8.45 3.93 32.72
N TRP A 694 -8.77 5.21 32.93
CA TRP A 694 -8.47 6.31 32.03
C TRP A 694 -7.94 7.52 32.79
N HIS A 695 -7.23 8.41 32.10
CA HIS A 695 -6.70 9.64 32.67
C HIS A 695 -7.08 10.82 31.78
N CYS A 696 -7.83 11.78 32.31
CA CYS A 696 -7.99 13.09 31.67
C CYS A 696 -6.67 13.84 31.81
N ILE A 697 -5.95 14.01 30.71
CA ILE A 697 -4.60 14.58 30.70
C ILE A 697 -4.56 16.04 30.25
N GLY A 698 -5.62 16.60 29.67
CA GLY A 698 -5.55 17.99 29.22
C GLY A 698 -6.61 18.43 28.24
N GLN A 699 -6.29 19.47 27.48
CA GLN A 699 -7.18 20.06 26.48
C GLN A 699 -6.38 20.71 25.34
N VAL A 700 -7.05 20.90 24.19
CA VAL A 700 -6.50 21.59 23.03
C VAL A 700 -6.41 23.10 23.28
N GLN A 701 -5.40 23.75 22.69
CA GLN A 701 -5.29 25.20 22.65
C GLN A 701 -5.04 25.68 21.21
N GLU A 702 -5.60 26.83 20.86
CA GLU A 702 -5.42 27.50 19.57
C GLU A 702 -4.12 28.33 19.53
N LYS A 703 -3.02 27.68 19.93
CA LYS A 703 -1.67 28.22 19.90
C LYS A 703 -0.73 27.10 19.47
N ALA A 704 0.31 27.42 18.71
CA ALA A 704 1.27 26.44 18.20
C ALA A 704 2.31 25.99 19.27
N VAL A 705 1.85 25.71 20.49
CA VAL A 705 2.70 25.31 21.63
C VAL A 705 2.10 24.09 22.32
N LEU A 706 2.95 23.15 22.72
CA LEU A 706 2.59 22.05 23.62
C LEU A 706 3.16 22.34 25.01
N GLU A 707 2.26 22.60 25.97
CA GLU A 707 2.59 22.80 27.38
C GLU A 707 2.37 21.49 28.13
N ILE A 708 3.40 20.99 28.82
CA ILE A 708 3.33 19.74 29.58
C ILE A 708 3.75 20.01 31.02
N ARG A 709 2.90 19.62 31.97
CA ARG A 709 3.22 19.56 33.40
C ARG A 709 3.29 18.10 33.83
N ASN A 710 4.30 17.76 34.63
CA ASN A 710 4.33 16.52 35.40
C ASN A 710 4.89 16.83 36.79
N HIS A 711 4.01 16.84 37.79
CA HIS A 711 4.32 17.29 39.15
C HIS A 711 4.94 18.71 39.14
N ALA A 712 6.23 18.82 39.48
CA ALA A 712 6.96 20.08 39.53
C ALA A 712 7.62 20.45 38.18
N ASP A 713 7.80 19.48 37.28
CA ASP A 713 8.39 19.73 35.97
C ASP A 713 7.38 20.40 35.04
N THR A 714 7.83 21.41 34.31
CA THR A 714 7.04 22.08 33.27
C THR A 714 7.88 22.20 32.00
N LEU A 715 7.32 21.78 30.87
CA LEU A 715 7.93 21.85 29.55
C LEU A 715 7.02 22.68 28.63
N SER A 716 7.63 23.48 27.78
CA SER A 716 6.95 24.26 26.74
C SER A 716 7.67 24.01 25.42
N LEU A 717 6.99 23.39 24.46
CA LEU A 717 7.55 23.00 23.18
C LEU A 717 6.86 23.77 22.05
N ASP A 718 7.65 24.41 21.21
CA ASP A 718 7.17 25.08 19.99
C ASP A 718 6.85 24.02 18.92
N ILE A 719 5.58 23.94 18.51
CA ILE A 719 5.12 22.93 17.56
C ILE A 719 5.83 23.07 16.21
N PRO A 720 5.96 24.27 15.60
CA PRO A 720 6.72 24.45 14.36
C PRO A 720 8.18 24.00 14.46
N GLU A 721 8.90 24.32 15.54
CA GLU A 721 10.28 23.88 15.78
C GLU A 721 10.36 22.35 15.84
N MET A 722 9.52 21.71 16.65
CA MET A 722 9.54 20.25 16.80
C MET A 722 9.17 19.55 15.50
N ARG A 723 8.18 20.07 14.77
CA ARG A 723 7.80 19.55 13.45
C ARG A 723 8.92 19.67 12.42
N GLN A 724 9.73 20.73 12.45
CA GLN A 724 10.92 20.85 11.58
C GLN A 724 11.97 19.77 11.90
N HIS A 725 12.24 19.51 13.19
CA HIS A 725 13.14 18.42 13.58
C HIS A 725 12.62 17.05 13.12
N TRP A 726 11.32 16.81 13.31
CA TRP A 726 10.64 15.59 12.86
C TRP A 726 10.67 15.41 11.34
N TYR A 727 10.49 16.49 10.56
CA TYR A 727 10.51 16.41 9.10
C TYR A 727 11.93 16.25 8.52
N LYS A 728 12.96 16.72 9.22
CA LYS A 728 14.33 16.81 8.70
C LYS A 728 14.85 15.50 8.08
N THR A 729 14.65 14.35 8.71
CA THR A 729 15.10 13.06 8.15
C THR A 729 14.40 12.73 6.83
N SER A 730 13.09 13.01 6.71
CA SER A 730 12.35 12.87 5.46
C SER A 730 12.95 13.73 4.35
N TYR A 731 13.24 15.00 4.64
CA TYR A 731 13.90 15.91 3.69
C TYR A 731 15.24 15.34 3.18
N LEU A 732 16.09 14.86 4.09
CA LEU A 732 17.42 14.35 3.72
C LEU A 732 17.34 13.10 2.84
N LEU A 733 16.34 12.23 3.07
CA LEU A 733 16.08 11.05 2.25
C LEU A 733 15.45 11.43 0.90
N ASP A 734 14.46 12.33 0.88
CA ASP A 734 13.84 12.79 -0.36
C ASP A 734 14.84 13.52 -1.27
N ASN A 735 15.83 14.21 -0.69
CA ASN A 735 16.93 14.82 -1.44
C ASN A 735 17.82 13.79 -2.19
N LYS A 736 17.65 12.48 -1.94
CA LYS A 736 18.29 11.40 -2.71
C LYS A 736 17.40 10.85 -3.84
N GLN A 737 16.13 11.24 -3.88
CA GLN A 737 15.12 10.76 -4.84
C GLN A 737 14.58 11.88 -5.73
N THR A 738 14.69 13.12 -5.29
CA THR A 738 14.13 14.31 -5.95
C THR A 738 15.24 15.19 -6.51
N ALA A 739 15.09 15.62 -7.75
CA ALA A 739 16.03 16.50 -8.44
C ALA A 739 15.79 18.00 -8.13
N ASN A 740 16.67 18.85 -8.66
CA ASN A 740 16.54 20.31 -8.69
C ASN A 740 16.35 21.00 -7.34
N GLY A 741 16.74 20.35 -6.24
CA GLY A 741 16.62 20.90 -4.89
C GLY A 741 15.19 20.93 -4.36
N LEU A 742 14.21 20.36 -5.06
CA LEU A 742 12.78 20.47 -4.70
C LEU A 742 12.41 19.74 -3.41
N ALA A 743 13.20 18.76 -2.96
CA ALA A 743 13.05 18.18 -1.62
C ALA A 743 13.17 19.24 -0.51
N ARG A 744 14.07 20.22 -0.71
CA ARG A 744 14.22 21.36 0.21
C ARG A 744 13.02 22.29 0.13
N ASP A 745 12.56 22.61 -1.06
CA ASP A 745 11.38 23.46 -1.26
C ASP A 745 10.16 22.85 -0.58
N ARG A 746 9.94 21.54 -0.70
CA ARG A 746 8.88 20.83 0.02
C ARG A 746 8.99 20.95 1.53
N PHE A 747 10.18 20.75 2.08
CA PHE A 747 10.44 20.95 3.50
C PHE A 747 10.21 22.39 3.96
N GLU A 748 10.52 23.39 3.13
CA GLU A 748 10.35 24.81 3.48
C GLU A 748 8.93 25.35 3.22
N ASN A 749 8.17 24.72 2.33
CA ASN A 749 6.87 25.23 1.85
C ASN A 749 5.64 24.53 2.45
N TYR A 750 5.73 23.28 2.93
CA TYR A 750 4.53 22.53 3.38
C TYR A 750 3.67 23.33 4.37
N ALA A 751 4.29 24.01 5.34
CA ALA A 751 3.59 24.81 6.36
C ALA A 751 3.03 26.14 5.84
N ARG A 752 3.46 26.59 4.66
CA ARG A 752 3.03 27.83 3.99
C ARG A 752 1.97 27.58 2.91
N GLN A 753 1.71 26.33 2.61
CA GLN A 753 0.76 25.89 1.59
C GLN A 753 -0.35 25.00 2.19
N PRO A 754 -1.00 25.39 3.31
CA PRO A 754 -2.11 24.61 3.83
C PRO A 754 -3.23 24.52 2.80
N LEU A 755 -3.90 23.37 2.78
CA LEU A 755 -5.11 23.20 1.97
C LEU A 755 -6.17 24.22 2.42
N GLN A 756 -6.70 24.96 1.45
CA GLN A 756 -7.77 25.92 1.62
C GLN A 756 -8.76 25.73 0.48
N TYR A 757 -10.05 25.78 0.80
CA TYR A 757 -11.09 25.51 -0.17
C TYR A 757 -12.10 26.66 -0.24
N THR A 758 -12.56 26.92 -1.45
CA THR A 758 -13.71 27.78 -1.73
C THR A 758 -14.69 26.94 -2.53
N PHE A 759 -15.78 26.50 -1.90
CA PHE A 759 -16.81 25.68 -2.53
C PHE A 759 -17.75 26.53 -3.43
N PRO A 760 -18.45 25.93 -4.41
CA PRO A 760 -19.41 26.66 -5.24
C PRO A 760 -20.53 27.29 -4.42
N ALA A 761 -21.00 28.48 -4.82
CA ALA A 761 -22.12 29.13 -4.17
C ALA A 761 -23.40 28.28 -4.31
N GLY A 762 -24.05 27.97 -3.19
CA GLY A 762 -25.28 27.15 -3.17
C GLY A 762 -25.05 25.64 -3.22
N PHE A 763 -23.79 25.17 -3.23
CA PHE A 763 -23.48 23.75 -3.15
C PHE A 763 -23.90 23.17 -1.79
N ASN A 764 -24.81 22.19 -1.82
CA ASN A 764 -25.43 21.58 -0.63
C ASN A 764 -24.99 20.13 -0.38
N GLY A 765 -24.04 19.61 -1.18
CA GLY A 765 -23.51 18.26 -1.04
C GLY A 765 -24.45 17.10 -1.38
N GLY A 766 -25.68 17.38 -1.83
CA GLY A 766 -26.66 16.35 -2.13
C GLY A 766 -26.44 15.69 -3.50
N LEU A 767 -26.61 14.37 -3.57
CA LEU A 767 -26.64 13.66 -4.84
C LEU A 767 -28.04 13.80 -5.47
N GLU A 768 -28.14 14.49 -6.61
CA GLU A 768 -29.41 14.64 -7.32
C GLU A 768 -29.91 13.32 -7.92
N LYS A 769 -31.21 13.05 -7.79
CA LYS A 769 -31.84 11.89 -8.45
C LYS A 769 -32.14 12.23 -9.90
N LEU A 770 -31.36 11.67 -10.81
CA LEU A 770 -31.62 11.76 -12.24
C LEU A 770 -32.87 10.96 -12.63
N GLY A 771 -33.66 11.48 -13.57
CA GLY A 771 -34.90 10.84 -14.04
C GLY A 771 -34.65 9.62 -14.94
N ASN A 772 -35.70 8.84 -15.20
CA ASN A 772 -35.66 7.63 -16.06
C ASN A 772 -35.75 7.94 -17.57
N GLY A 773 -35.22 9.09 -18.01
CA GLY A 773 -35.22 9.47 -19.43
C GLY A 773 -34.18 8.72 -20.25
N ASP A 774 -34.12 9.02 -21.56
CA ASP A 774 -33.05 8.52 -22.43
C ASP A 774 -31.69 9.00 -21.90
N LYS A 775 -30.77 8.06 -21.66
CA LYS A 775 -29.45 8.35 -21.11
C LYS A 775 -28.44 8.55 -22.25
N PRO A 776 -27.61 9.60 -22.21
CA PRO A 776 -26.49 9.73 -23.14
C PRO A 776 -25.47 8.62 -22.89
N LYS A 777 -24.72 8.25 -23.93
CA LYS A 777 -23.71 7.19 -23.84
C LYS A 777 -22.32 7.77 -23.63
N ALA A 778 -21.61 7.19 -22.67
CA ALA A 778 -20.19 7.45 -22.43
C ALA A 778 -19.35 6.21 -22.78
N ALA A 779 -18.19 6.39 -23.39
CA ALA A 779 -17.20 5.34 -23.55
C ALA A 779 -15.96 5.67 -22.72
N ILE A 780 -15.55 4.74 -21.87
CA ILE A 780 -14.33 4.84 -21.08
C ILE A 780 -13.22 4.13 -21.84
N LEU A 781 -12.31 4.92 -22.40
CA LEU A 781 -11.20 4.45 -23.22
C LEU A 781 -10.04 4.04 -22.33
N ARG A 782 -9.57 2.81 -22.49
CA ARG A 782 -8.39 2.28 -21.81
C ARG A 782 -7.49 1.46 -22.73
N GLU A 783 -6.21 1.39 -22.40
CA GLU A 783 -5.21 0.55 -23.07
C GLU A 783 -4.55 -0.38 -22.04
N LYS A 784 -3.76 -1.36 -22.51
CA LYS A 784 -2.93 -2.18 -21.64
C LYS A 784 -2.05 -1.29 -20.72
N GLY A 785 -2.09 -1.56 -19.42
CA GLY A 785 -1.40 -0.76 -18.40
C GLY A 785 -2.18 0.43 -17.86
N SER A 786 -3.32 0.81 -18.46
CA SER A 786 -4.28 1.70 -17.80
C SER A 786 -4.82 1.08 -16.51
N ASN A 787 -5.14 1.92 -15.53
CA ASN A 787 -5.54 1.44 -14.20
C ASN A 787 -6.61 2.29 -13.48
N SER A 788 -7.16 3.32 -14.14
CA SER A 788 -8.13 4.25 -13.55
C SER A 788 -9.51 4.20 -14.21
N GLU A 789 -9.86 3.05 -14.81
CA GLU A 789 -11.08 2.90 -15.59
C GLU A 789 -12.35 2.81 -14.75
N ARG A 790 -12.27 2.29 -13.52
CA ARG A 790 -13.44 1.99 -12.68
C ARG A 790 -14.04 3.25 -12.09
N GLU A 791 -13.19 4.07 -11.49
CA GLU A 791 -13.57 5.33 -10.85
C GLU A 791 -14.08 6.35 -11.87
N MET A 792 -13.46 6.44 -13.05
CA MET A 792 -13.96 7.25 -14.16
C MET A 792 -15.32 6.76 -14.64
N ALA A 793 -15.48 5.45 -14.86
CA ALA A 793 -16.75 4.88 -15.29
C ALA A 793 -17.86 5.13 -14.25
N HIS A 794 -17.53 5.02 -12.96
CA HIS A 794 -18.50 5.27 -11.89
C HIS A 794 -18.90 6.75 -11.82
N ALA A 795 -17.96 7.68 -12.00
CA ALA A 795 -18.26 9.11 -12.10
C ALA A 795 -19.31 9.41 -13.17
N MET A 796 -19.11 8.87 -14.37
CA MET A 796 -20.04 9.06 -15.49
C MET A 796 -21.37 8.36 -15.26
N PHE A 797 -21.36 7.19 -14.61
CA PHE A 797 -22.58 6.47 -14.26
C PHE A 797 -23.43 7.26 -13.24
N LEU A 798 -22.79 7.86 -12.23
CA LEU A 798 -23.44 8.77 -11.28
C LEU A 798 -23.98 10.02 -11.96
N ALA A 799 -23.27 10.55 -12.95
CA ALA A 799 -23.73 11.67 -13.78
C ALA A 799 -24.87 11.30 -14.76
N GLY A 800 -25.31 10.04 -14.79
CA GLY A 800 -26.50 9.58 -15.53
C GLY A 800 -26.24 8.97 -16.90
N PHE A 801 -24.98 8.69 -17.25
CA PHE A 801 -24.64 8.08 -18.54
C PHE A 801 -24.87 6.57 -18.54
N GLU A 802 -25.14 6.02 -19.71
CA GLU A 802 -24.86 4.61 -20.01
C GLU A 802 -23.38 4.49 -20.37
N VAL A 803 -22.61 3.84 -19.50
CA VAL A 803 -21.15 3.82 -19.59
C VAL A 803 -20.69 2.51 -20.20
N LYS A 804 -19.87 2.57 -21.26
CA LYS A 804 -19.32 1.42 -21.98
C LYS A 804 -17.82 1.29 -21.74
N ASP A 805 -17.34 0.09 -21.40
CA ASP A 805 -15.90 -0.23 -21.33
C ASP A 805 -15.35 -0.41 -22.74
N VAL A 806 -14.43 0.45 -23.18
CA VAL A 806 -13.84 0.39 -24.51
C VAL A 806 -12.33 0.26 -24.39
N HIS A 807 -11.84 -0.96 -24.62
CA HIS A 807 -10.41 -1.21 -24.67
C HIS A 807 -9.88 -0.88 -26.07
N MET A 808 -8.62 -0.46 -26.19
CA MET A 808 -8.01 -0.15 -27.49
C MET A 808 -8.06 -1.31 -28.49
N THR A 809 -8.07 -2.56 -28.03
CA THR A 809 -8.27 -3.72 -28.92
C THR A 809 -9.64 -3.73 -29.61
N ASP A 810 -10.66 -3.14 -28.99
CA ASP A 810 -12.01 -3.01 -29.57
C ASP A 810 -11.99 -2.02 -30.75
N LEU A 811 -11.31 -0.88 -30.59
CA LEU A 811 -11.14 0.12 -31.65
C LEU A 811 -10.22 -0.36 -32.79
N ILE A 812 -9.11 -1.02 -32.43
CA ILE A 812 -8.13 -1.58 -33.39
C ILE A 812 -8.75 -2.65 -34.28
N SER A 813 -9.59 -3.52 -33.69
CA SER A 813 -10.28 -4.57 -34.43
C SER A 813 -11.50 -4.04 -35.20
N GLY A 814 -12.10 -2.94 -34.75
CA GLY A 814 -13.33 -2.37 -35.27
C GLY A 814 -14.60 -2.95 -34.63
N ARG A 815 -14.50 -3.54 -33.43
CA ARG A 815 -15.66 -3.96 -32.63
C ARG A 815 -16.45 -2.78 -32.07
N GLU A 816 -15.77 -1.64 -31.90
CA GLU A 816 -16.36 -0.35 -31.50
C GLU A 816 -15.87 0.74 -32.47
N THR A 817 -16.75 1.69 -32.77
CA THR A 817 -16.53 2.80 -33.72
C THR A 817 -16.82 4.18 -33.14
N LEU A 818 -17.41 4.25 -31.94
CA LEU A 818 -17.79 5.45 -31.19
C LEU A 818 -18.92 6.27 -31.86
N GLU A 819 -19.58 5.74 -32.89
CA GLU A 819 -20.62 6.44 -33.65
C GLU A 819 -21.87 6.77 -32.79
N ASP A 820 -22.20 5.93 -31.82
CA ASP A 820 -23.37 6.12 -30.93
C ASP A 820 -23.01 6.81 -29.60
N ILE A 821 -21.75 7.18 -29.39
CA ILE A 821 -21.23 7.75 -28.14
C ILE A 821 -21.32 9.28 -28.16
N GLN A 822 -21.69 9.91 -27.04
CA GLN A 822 -21.70 11.37 -26.86
C GLN A 822 -20.54 11.84 -25.99
N PHE A 823 -20.00 10.98 -25.12
CA PHE A 823 -18.90 11.32 -24.23
C PHE A 823 -17.77 10.28 -24.28
N ILE A 824 -16.52 10.71 -24.37
CA ILE A 824 -15.37 9.81 -24.13
C ILE A 824 -14.55 10.25 -22.92
N GLY A 825 -14.19 9.32 -22.06
CA GLY A 825 -13.21 9.51 -20.99
C GLY A 825 -11.96 8.68 -21.28
N ALA A 826 -10.83 9.31 -21.57
CA ALA A 826 -9.54 8.61 -21.62
C ALA A 826 -8.91 8.58 -20.22
N VAL A 827 -8.69 7.37 -19.72
CA VAL A 827 -8.35 7.12 -18.31
C VAL A 827 -6.87 7.35 -17.99
N GLY A 828 -6.57 7.52 -16.70
CA GLY A 828 -5.21 7.50 -16.19
C GLY A 828 -4.58 6.10 -16.09
N GLY A 829 -3.29 6.08 -15.78
CA GLY A 829 -2.49 4.87 -15.57
C GLY A 829 -1.13 4.94 -16.26
N PHE A 830 -0.55 3.78 -16.56
CA PHE A 830 0.79 3.64 -17.12
C PHE A 830 0.72 2.82 -18.40
N SER A 831 0.03 3.34 -19.42
CA SER A 831 -0.09 2.60 -20.69
C SER A 831 1.29 2.29 -21.26
N ASN A 832 1.53 1.02 -21.59
CA ASN A 832 2.87 0.52 -22.00
C ASN A 832 4.01 0.80 -20.99
N SER A 833 3.72 0.97 -19.70
CA SER A 833 4.69 1.36 -18.65
C SER A 833 5.44 2.67 -18.94
N ASP A 834 4.89 3.52 -19.82
CA ASP A 834 5.50 4.79 -20.27
C ASP A 834 6.92 4.65 -20.87
N VAL A 835 7.31 3.44 -21.34
CA VAL A 835 8.69 3.11 -21.78
C VAL A 835 9.22 4.02 -22.91
N LEU A 836 8.35 4.51 -23.80
CA LEU A 836 8.72 5.39 -24.91
C LEU A 836 8.47 6.88 -24.60
N GLY A 837 8.16 7.19 -23.34
CA GLY A 837 7.48 8.39 -22.86
C GLY A 837 5.97 8.16 -22.71
N SER A 838 5.35 8.87 -21.77
CA SER A 838 3.99 8.56 -21.33
C SER A 838 2.96 8.71 -22.44
N ALA A 839 2.01 7.77 -22.48
CA ALA A 839 0.94 7.66 -23.48
C ALA A 839 1.38 7.59 -24.96
N LYS A 840 2.67 7.66 -25.30
CA LYS A 840 3.13 7.61 -26.71
C LYS A 840 2.83 6.27 -27.39
N GLY A 841 2.92 5.18 -26.64
CA GLY A 841 2.52 3.86 -27.12
C GLY A 841 1.02 3.80 -27.46
N TRP A 842 0.20 4.39 -26.59
CA TRP A 842 -1.25 4.50 -26.77
C TRP A 842 -1.62 5.43 -27.94
N ALA A 843 -0.98 6.59 -28.04
CA ALA A 843 -1.12 7.50 -29.17
C ALA A 843 -0.72 6.80 -30.49
N GLY A 844 0.34 5.99 -30.48
CA GLY A 844 0.76 5.17 -31.62
C GLY A 844 -0.33 4.21 -32.10
N ALA A 845 -1.10 3.62 -31.18
CA ALA A 845 -2.22 2.76 -31.53
C ALA A 845 -3.31 3.50 -32.33
N PHE A 846 -3.56 4.78 -32.04
CA PHE A 846 -4.43 5.64 -32.85
C PHE A 846 -3.75 6.15 -34.12
N LYS A 847 -2.50 6.59 -34.06
CA LYS A 847 -1.80 7.19 -35.22
C LYS A 847 -1.62 6.18 -36.36
N TYR A 848 -1.34 4.90 -36.04
CA TYR A 848 -0.93 3.89 -37.01
C TYR A 848 -1.97 2.80 -37.33
N ASN A 849 -3.10 2.74 -36.61
CA ASN A 849 -4.20 1.87 -36.96
C ASN A 849 -5.36 2.66 -37.60
N GLU A 850 -5.69 2.36 -38.85
CA GLU A 850 -6.69 3.11 -39.61
C GLU A 850 -8.08 3.13 -38.95
N LYS A 851 -8.53 1.99 -38.42
CA LYS A 851 -9.86 1.86 -37.80
C LYS A 851 -9.97 2.70 -36.53
N ALA A 852 -9.01 2.53 -35.62
CA ALA A 852 -8.97 3.29 -34.37
C ALA A 852 -8.85 4.80 -34.65
N ARG A 853 -7.98 5.20 -35.59
CA ARG A 853 -7.83 6.60 -35.99
C ARG A 853 -9.13 7.20 -36.50
N LYS A 854 -9.84 6.45 -37.37
CA LYS A 854 -11.10 6.89 -37.97
C LYS A 854 -12.19 7.03 -36.92
N ALA A 855 -12.33 6.05 -36.02
CA ALA A 855 -13.28 6.11 -34.91
C ALA A 855 -13.08 7.37 -34.05
N LEU A 856 -11.83 7.65 -33.64
CA LEU A 856 -11.52 8.83 -32.82
C LEU A 856 -11.78 10.14 -33.58
N ARG A 857 -11.32 10.27 -34.82
CA ARG A 857 -11.55 11.50 -35.62
C ARG A 857 -13.02 11.76 -35.84
N ASN A 858 -13.78 10.75 -36.24
CA ASN A 858 -15.22 10.86 -36.43
C ASN A 858 -15.94 11.34 -35.16
N PHE A 859 -15.46 10.96 -33.97
CA PHE A 859 -15.99 11.43 -32.70
C PHE A 859 -15.68 12.92 -32.46
N PHE A 860 -14.44 13.36 -32.68
CA PHE A 860 -14.04 14.77 -32.47
C PHE A 860 -14.59 15.74 -33.53
N ASP A 861 -14.85 15.25 -34.75
CA ASP A 861 -15.43 16.04 -35.85
C ASP A 861 -16.93 16.36 -35.62
N ARG A 862 -17.60 15.63 -34.72
CA ARG A 862 -19.00 15.87 -34.35
C ARG A 862 -19.13 17.05 -33.39
N GLU A 863 -20.20 17.82 -33.52
CA GLU A 863 -20.49 18.99 -32.66
C GLU A 863 -21.24 18.61 -31.36
N ASP A 864 -21.82 17.42 -31.30
CA ASP A 864 -22.63 16.91 -30.17
C ASP A 864 -21.81 16.04 -29.19
N THR A 865 -20.48 16.13 -29.24
CA THR A 865 -19.57 15.29 -28.43
C THR A 865 -18.77 16.07 -27.40
N LEU A 866 -18.49 15.41 -26.27
CA LEU A 866 -17.64 15.88 -25.18
C LEU A 866 -16.52 14.87 -24.90
N SER A 867 -15.36 15.33 -24.42
CA SER A 867 -14.31 14.40 -23.99
C SER A 867 -13.51 14.91 -22.81
N VAL A 868 -13.06 14.00 -21.95
CA VAL A 868 -12.04 14.29 -20.93
C VAL A 868 -10.86 13.33 -21.03
N GLY A 869 -9.65 13.87 -21.03
CA GLY A 869 -8.41 13.09 -20.85
C GLY A 869 -7.84 13.36 -19.46
N ILE A 870 -7.76 12.33 -18.61
CA ILE A 870 -7.24 12.46 -17.24
C ILE A 870 -5.89 11.76 -17.12
N CYS A 871 -4.88 12.48 -16.60
CA CYS A 871 -3.52 11.99 -16.37
C CYS A 871 -2.92 11.35 -17.65
N ASN A 872 -2.87 10.02 -17.77
CA ASN A 872 -2.41 9.35 -18.99
C ASN A 872 -3.31 9.63 -20.21
N GLY A 873 -4.62 9.85 -20.00
CA GLY A 873 -5.52 10.35 -21.02
C GLY A 873 -5.28 11.81 -21.42
N CYS A 874 -4.81 12.65 -20.49
CA CYS A 874 -4.37 14.02 -20.80
C CYS A 874 -3.15 13.98 -21.71
N GLN A 875 -2.15 13.19 -21.33
CA GLN A 875 -0.94 12.95 -22.13
C GLN A 875 -1.29 12.43 -23.53
N LEU A 876 -2.24 11.49 -23.64
CA LEU A 876 -2.73 10.96 -24.91
C LEU A 876 -3.30 12.06 -25.81
N PHE A 877 -4.23 12.88 -25.30
CA PHE A 877 -4.90 13.90 -26.11
C PHE A 877 -3.96 15.04 -26.52
N MET A 878 -3.02 15.40 -25.64
CA MET A 878 -1.96 16.35 -25.98
C MET A 878 -1.00 15.79 -27.05
N GLU A 879 -0.63 14.51 -26.96
CA GLU A 879 0.24 13.84 -27.95
C GLU A 879 -0.45 13.60 -29.30
N LEU A 880 -1.79 13.53 -29.32
CA LEU A 880 -2.60 13.42 -30.54
C LEU A 880 -2.98 14.78 -31.15
N ASP A 881 -2.51 15.89 -30.56
CA ASP A 881 -2.77 17.26 -31.00
C ASP A 881 -4.28 17.61 -31.06
N LEU A 882 -5.08 17.07 -30.13
CA LEU A 882 -6.55 17.19 -30.15
C LEU A 882 -7.07 18.45 -29.44
N ILE A 883 -6.27 19.09 -28.59
CA ILE A 883 -6.73 20.21 -27.73
C ILE A 883 -6.49 21.57 -28.38
N ASN A 884 -5.31 21.78 -28.96
CA ASN A 884 -4.98 23.01 -29.69
C ASN A 884 -4.49 22.68 -31.12
N PRO A 885 -5.35 22.08 -31.97
CA PRO A 885 -4.95 21.63 -33.30
C PRO A 885 -4.58 22.79 -34.25
N GLU A 886 -5.03 24.02 -33.97
CA GLU A 886 -4.67 25.20 -34.75
C GLU A 886 -3.30 25.82 -34.43
N HIS A 887 -2.66 25.41 -33.34
CA HIS A 887 -1.36 25.99 -32.95
C HIS A 887 -0.25 25.50 -33.91
N PRO A 888 0.69 26.37 -34.31
CA PRO A 888 1.80 25.99 -35.19
C PRO A 888 2.82 25.07 -34.48
N GLU A 889 2.97 25.24 -33.17
CA GLU A 889 3.74 24.36 -32.30
C GLU A 889 2.82 23.93 -31.15
N HIS A 890 2.63 22.62 -31.00
CA HIS A 890 1.67 22.07 -30.05
C HIS A 890 2.32 21.87 -28.68
N GLY A 891 1.53 22.13 -27.62
CA GLY A 891 1.94 21.84 -26.25
C GLY A 891 2.16 20.33 -26.04
N ARG A 892 2.99 19.99 -25.05
CA ARG A 892 3.31 18.59 -24.72
C ARG A 892 3.28 18.39 -23.21
N MET A 893 3.08 17.14 -22.81
CA MET A 893 3.30 16.71 -21.44
C MET A 893 4.73 16.18 -21.30
N THR A 894 5.47 16.66 -20.30
CA THR A 894 6.86 16.27 -20.05
C THR A 894 7.09 15.86 -18.60
N PHE A 895 8.30 15.38 -18.29
CA PHE A 895 8.73 15.07 -16.92
C PHE A 895 8.47 16.23 -15.97
N ASN A 896 8.04 15.89 -14.75
CA ASN A 896 8.00 16.83 -13.64
C ASN A 896 9.40 17.39 -13.38
N ASP A 897 9.48 18.64 -12.92
CA ASP A 897 10.76 19.24 -12.52
C ASP A 897 11.46 18.49 -11.36
N SER A 898 10.73 17.65 -10.61
CA SER A 898 11.31 16.78 -9.58
C SER A 898 12.03 15.55 -10.13
N HIS A 899 11.85 15.20 -11.41
CA HIS A 899 12.31 13.95 -12.03
C HIS A 899 11.90 12.68 -11.25
N LYS A 900 10.81 12.78 -10.49
CA LYS A 900 10.25 11.73 -9.63
C LYS A 900 8.74 11.67 -9.88
N HIS A 901 8.15 10.48 -9.70
CA HIS A 901 6.68 10.38 -9.58
C HIS A 901 6.23 11.19 -8.37
N GLU A 902 5.23 12.04 -8.55
CA GLU A 902 4.63 12.83 -7.48
C GLU A 902 3.23 12.32 -7.22
N SER A 903 2.91 12.07 -5.95
CA SER A 903 1.58 11.69 -5.49
C SER A 903 1.21 12.53 -4.28
N ASN A 904 0.24 13.42 -4.47
CA ASN A 904 -0.14 14.43 -3.49
C ASN A 904 -1.66 14.68 -3.52
N PHE A 905 -2.20 15.14 -2.40
CA PHE A 905 -3.52 15.77 -2.38
C PHE A 905 -3.29 17.29 -2.29
N THR A 906 -3.66 18.00 -3.34
CA THR A 906 -3.45 19.45 -3.47
C THR A 906 -4.80 20.13 -3.69
N SER A 907 -4.79 21.42 -4.00
CA SER A 907 -5.97 22.13 -4.48
C SER A 907 -5.73 22.75 -5.85
N VAL A 908 -6.81 22.98 -6.58
CA VAL A 908 -6.80 23.75 -7.83
C VAL A 908 -7.84 24.86 -7.77
N THR A 909 -7.50 26.01 -8.34
CA THR A 909 -8.43 27.13 -8.50
C THR A 909 -8.95 27.16 -9.93
N VAL A 910 -10.26 26.98 -10.08
CA VAL A 910 -10.94 26.98 -11.39
C VAL A 910 -11.05 28.43 -11.88
N GLN A 911 -10.42 28.71 -13.01
CA GLN A 911 -10.39 30.04 -13.63
C GLN A 911 -11.72 30.33 -14.34
N PRO A 912 -12.04 31.60 -14.65
CA PRO A 912 -13.05 31.92 -15.66
C PRO A 912 -12.72 31.20 -16.98
N ASN A 913 -13.63 30.36 -17.46
CA ASN A 913 -13.39 29.48 -18.60
C ASN A 913 -14.69 29.23 -19.39
N ASN A 914 -14.56 28.63 -20.56
CA ASN A 914 -15.68 28.21 -21.42
C ASN A 914 -15.90 26.69 -21.44
N SER A 915 -15.29 25.93 -20.53
CA SER A 915 -15.47 24.47 -20.45
C SER A 915 -16.92 24.12 -20.14
N VAL A 916 -17.50 23.24 -20.96
CA VAL A 916 -18.86 22.71 -20.72
C VAL A 916 -18.92 21.96 -19.39
N MET A 917 -17.84 21.28 -19.00
CA MET A 917 -17.78 20.46 -17.80
C MET A 917 -17.54 21.28 -16.52
N LEU A 918 -16.74 22.36 -16.57
CA LEU A 918 -16.19 22.99 -15.37
C LEU A 918 -16.48 24.50 -15.23
N SER A 919 -17.16 25.12 -16.19
CA SER A 919 -17.46 26.57 -16.13
C SER A 919 -18.35 26.96 -14.94
N SER A 920 -19.25 26.07 -14.49
CA SER A 920 -20.08 26.27 -13.30
C SER A 920 -19.29 26.32 -11.98
N LEU A 921 -18.03 25.84 -11.99
CA LEU A 921 -17.13 25.84 -10.85
C LEU A 921 -16.16 27.03 -10.86
N ALA A 922 -16.27 27.97 -11.80
CA ALA A 922 -15.36 29.12 -11.88
C ALA A 922 -15.31 29.91 -10.55
N GLY A 923 -14.10 30.25 -10.10
CA GLY A 923 -13.84 30.95 -8.84
C GLY A 923 -13.76 30.06 -7.60
N THR A 924 -13.97 28.74 -7.75
CA THR A 924 -13.77 27.79 -6.66
C THR A 924 -12.31 27.39 -6.50
N THR A 925 -11.95 26.98 -5.29
CA THR A 925 -10.69 26.30 -5.00
C THR A 925 -11.01 24.97 -4.34
N LEU A 926 -10.71 23.86 -5.00
CA LEU A 926 -11.18 22.52 -4.62
C LEU A 926 -10.00 21.56 -4.45
N GLY A 927 -10.12 20.65 -3.47
CA GLY A 927 -9.15 19.59 -3.24
C GLY A 927 -9.18 18.57 -4.39
N VAL A 928 -8.01 18.08 -4.80
CA VAL A 928 -7.89 17.09 -5.88
C VAL A 928 -6.62 16.27 -5.74
N TRP A 929 -6.70 14.99 -6.12
CA TRP A 929 -5.55 14.11 -6.19
C TRP A 929 -4.67 14.37 -7.41
N ILE A 930 -3.36 14.26 -7.23
CA ILE A 930 -2.38 14.14 -8.31
C ILE A 930 -1.56 12.86 -8.11
N SER A 931 -1.21 12.18 -9.20
CA SER A 931 -0.35 11.00 -9.21
C SER A 931 0.29 10.83 -10.59
N HIS A 932 1.48 11.40 -10.82
CA HIS A 932 2.18 11.34 -12.12
C HIS A 932 3.67 11.65 -12.02
N GLY A 933 4.48 11.08 -12.93
CA GLY A 933 5.89 11.46 -13.14
C GLY A 933 6.14 12.37 -14.36
N GLU A 934 5.19 12.43 -15.29
CA GLU A 934 5.26 13.21 -16.54
C GLU A 934 4.02 14.11 -16.69
N GLY A 935 3.75 14.95 -15.70
CA GLY A 935 2.55 15.80 -15.66
C GLY A 935 2.77 17.27 -16.00
N LYS A 936 3.98 17.67 -16.41
CA LYS A 936 4.27 19.08 -16.70
C LYS A 936 3.66 19.49 -18.04
N PHE A 937 2.75 20.48 -18.02
CA PHE A 937 2.34 21.19 -19.23
C PHE A 937 3.50 22.06 -19.72
N SER A 938 4.06 21.70 -20.87
CA SER A 938 5.06 22.48 -21.62
C SER A 938 4.37 23.15 -22.80
N LEU A 939 4.20 24.47 -22.72
CA LEU A 939 3.32 25.27 -23.57
C LEU A 939 4.15 26.34 -24.31
N PRO A 940 4.42 26.18 -25.62
CA PRO A 940 5.34 27.05 -26.36
C PRO A 940 4.83 28.47 -26.64
N SER A 941 3.53 28.71 -26.51
CA SER A 941 2.92 30.02 -26.77
C SER A 941 2.66 30.79 -25.47
N THR A 942 2.25 32.05 -25.57
CA THR A 942 1.89 32.88 -24.41
C THR A 942 0.57 32.40 -23.77
N GLU A 943 0.39 32.68 -22.48
CA GLU A 943 -0.76 32.22 -21.69
C GLU A 943 -2.12 32.54 -22.33
N ASP A 944 -2.25 33.73 -22.94
CA ASP A 944 -3.48 34.22 -23.57
C ASP A 944 -3.92 33.39 -24.80
N GLN A 945 -3.07 32.50 -25.30
CA GLN A 945 -3.39 31.58 -26.39
C GLN A 945 -3.95 30.23 -25.89
N TYR A 946 -4.07 30.03 -24.57
CA TYR A 946 -4.54 28.77 -23.98
C TYR A 946 -5.80 29.00 -23.13
N ASN A 947 -6.80 28.13 -23.29
CA ASN A 947 -8.00 28.13 -22.44
C ASN A 947 -7.75 27.34 -21.15
N ILE A 948 -6.91 27.89 -20.27
CA ILE A 948 -6.59 27.30 -18.96
C ILE A 948 -7.85 27.27 -18.10
N VAL A 949 -8.30 26.08 -17.73
CA VAL A 949 -9.53 25.86 -16.95
C VAL A 949 -9.25 25.94 -15.46
N ALA A 950 -8.11 25.41 -15.01
CA ALA A 950 -7.72 25.46 -13.60
C ALA A 950 -6.20 25.52 -13.44
N LYS A 951 -5.78 26.20 -12.37
CA LYS A 951 -4.38 26.32 -11.94
C LYS A 951 -4.20 25.69 -10.56
N TYR A 952 -3.00 25.24 -10.20
CA TYR A 952 -2.74 24.76 -8.84
C TYR A 952 -2.95 25.88 -7.80
N GLY A 953 -3.42 25.54 -6.60
CA GLY A 953 -3.76 26.50 -5.55
C GLY A 953 -2.59 27.37 -5.09
N TYR A 954 -1.37 26.84 -5.19
CA TYR A 954 -0.13 27.60 -5.03
C TYR A 954 0.83 27.28 -6.18
N GLU A 955 1.59 28.28 -6.65
CA GLU A 955 2.51 28.12 -7.78
C GLU A 955 3.78 27.32 -7.45
N ALA A 956 4.21 27.34 -6.19
CA ALA A 956 5.45 26.69 -5.77
C ALA A 956 5.25 25.21 -5.39
N TYR A 957 6.30 24.40 -5.57
CA TYR A 957 6.35 23.01 -5.14
C TYR A 957 6.17 22.87 -3.62
N PRO A 958 5.42 21.86 -3.11
CA PRO A 958 4.82 20.73 -3.83
C PRO A 958 3.35 20.89 -4.23
N ALA A 959 2.71 22.03 -3.94
CA ALA A 959 1.33 22.27 -4.33
C ALA A 959 1.14 22.25 -5.86
N ASN A 960 2.06 22.90 -6.59
CA ASN A 960 2.34 22.59 -8.00
C ASN A 960 3.39 21.46 -8.04
N PRO A 961 3.01 20.22 -8.38
CA PRO A 961 3.89 19.08 -8.25
C PRO A 961 4.89 18.95 -9.41
N ASN A 962 4.66 19.62 -10.55
CA ASN A 962 5.32 19.30 -11.80
C ASN A 962 6.01 20.50 -12.47
N GLY A 963 5.75 21.73 -12.03
CA GLY A 963 6.35 22.94 -12.59
C GLY A 963 5.77 23.34 -13.94
N SER A 964 4.48 23.05 -14.17
CA SER A 964 3.75 23.41 -15.40
C SER A 964 3.79 24.90 -15.72
N ASP A 965 3.89 25.21 -17.01
CA ASP A 965 3.80 26.59 -17.50
C ASP A 965 2.48 27.23 -17.07
N TYR A 966 2.56 28.50 -16.68
CA TYR A 966 1.42 29.30 -16.17
C TYR A 966 0.72 28.71 -14.95
N ASN A 967 1.37 27.77 -14.24
CA ASN A 967 0.80 27.01 -13.13
C ASN A 967 -0.43 26.16 -13.55
N THR A 968 -0.47 25.73 -14.82
CA THR A 968 -1.59 25.01 -15.43
C THR A 968 -1.79 23.64 -14.79
N ALA A 969 -3.05 23.32 -14.42
CA ALA A 969 -3.46 22.00 -13.98
C ALA A 969 -4.49 21.35 -14.95
N MET A 970 -5.33 22.18 -15.57
CA MET A 970 -6.38 21.76 -16.50
C MET A 970 -6.47 22.72 -17.68
N LEU A 971 -6.69 22.19 -18.88
CA LEU A 971 -6.76 22.92 -20.15
C LEU A 971 -7.94 22.40 -20.98
N CYS A 972 -8.57 23.25 -21.77
CA CYS A 972 -9.58 22.81 -22.75
C CYS A 972 -9.34 23.37 -24.15
N ASP A 973 -9.98 22.76 -25.14
CA ASP A 973 -9.96 23.23 -26.51
C ASP A 973 -10.73 24.55 -26.67
N LYS A 974 -10.62 25.19 -27.84
CA LYS A 974 -11.32 26.46 -28.13
C LYS A 974 -12.84 26.38 -28.01
N THR A 975 -13.45 25.20 -28.21
CA THR A 975 -14.90 25.03 -28.09
C THR A 975 -15.35 24.81 -26.65
N GLY A 976 -14.43 24.47 -25.75
CA GLY A 976 -14.73 24.13 -24.35
C GLY A 976 -15.31 22.71 -24.16
N ARG A 977 -15.38 21.90 -25.21
CA ARG A 977 -15.98 20.55 -25.20
C ARG A 977 -14.99 19.46 -24.82
N HIS A 978 -13.70 19.70 -25.06
CA HIS A 978 -12.63 18.72 -24.90
C HIS A 978 -11.67 19.19 -23.81
N LEU A 979 -11.75 18.56 -22.65
CA LEU A 979 -10.98 18.87 -21.44
C LEU A 979 -9.79 17.91 -21.32
N VAL A 980 -8.66 18.42 -20.85
CA VAL A 980 -7.55 17.62 -20.34
C VAL A 980 -7.15 18.08 -18.95
N THR A 981 -6.87 17.14 -18.06
CA THR A 981 -6.48 17.40 -16.68
C THR A 981 -5.41 16.42 -16.24
N MET A 982 -4.36 16.91 -15.58
CA MET A 982 -3.39 16.04 -14.90
C MET A 982 -3.85 15.58 -13.50
N PRO A 983 -4.54 16.42 -12.71
CA PRO A 983 -5.25 15.97 -11.53
C PRO A 983 -6.37 14.96 -11.83
N HIS A 984 -6.58 14.04 -10.89
CA HIS A 984 -7.60 13.01 -10.92
C HIS A 984 -8.88 13.45 -10.19
N ILE A 985 -9.78 14.11 -10.89
CA ILE A 985 -11.09 14.53 -10.36
C ILE A 985 -12.01 13.34 -10.08
N GLU A 986 -11.89 12.26 -10.85
CA GLU A 986 -12.64 11.02 -10.70
C GLU A 986 -12.24 10.21 -9.46
N ARG A 987 -11.09 10.52 -8.86
CA ARG A 987 -10.64 9.96 -7.57
C ARG A 987 -11.03 10.86 -6.38
N SER A 988 -11.75 11.95 -6.63
CA SER A 988 -12.15 12.96 -5.65
C SER A 988 -13.65 13.23 -5.73
N ILE A 989 -14.47 12.21 -6.02
CA ILE A 989 -15.94 12.37 -6.17
C ILE A 989 -16.64 12.46 -4.81
N PHE A 990 -16.10 11.83 -3.77
CA PHE A 990 -16.77 11.72 -2.48
C PHE A 990 -15.97 12.40 -1.37
N PRO A 991 -16.63 12.99 -0.36
CA PRO A 991 -15.91 13.56 0.78
C PRO A 991 -14.96 12.57 1.46
N TRP A 992 -15.33 11.28 1.52
CA TRP A 992 -14.52 10.24 2.14
C TRP A 992 -13.30 9.80 1.32
N ASN A 993 -13.24 10.06 0.00
CA ASN A 993 -12.04 9.80 -0.81
C ASN A 993 -11.19 11.05 -1.08
N TRP A 994 -11.56 12.19 -0.48
CA TRP A 994 -10.64 13.32 -0.31
C TRP A 994 -9.71 13.03 0.86
N ALA A 995 -8.40 13.24 0.71
CA ALA A 995 -7.48 13.10 1.86
C ALA A 995 -7.70 14.15 2.96
N HIS A 996 -8.37 15.25 2.63
CA HIS A 996 -8.82 16.22 3.61
C HIS A 996 -10.10 16.90 3.15
N TYR A 997 -11.18 16.70 3.91
CA TYR A 997 -12.47 17.35 3.72
C TYR A 997 -12.84 18.19 4.95
N PRO A 998 -13.50 19.36 4.79
CA PRO A 998 -13.97 20.13 5.94
C PRO A 998 -14.96 19.35 6.81
N LYS A 999 -14.75 19.36 8.14
CA LYS A 999 -15.55 18.58 9.11
C LYS A 999 -16.91 19.21 9.44
N ASP A 1000 -17.13 20.47 9.08
CA ASP A 1000 -18.37 21.22 9.30
C ASP A 1000 -19.40 21.03 8.19
N ARG A 1001 -19.20 20.03 7.33
CA ARG A 1001 -20.04 19.69 6.17
C ARG A 1001 -20.48 18.23 6.27
N ASP A 1002 -21.70 17.94 5.79
CA ASP A 1002 -22.30 16.61 5.75
C ASP A 1002 -22.70 16.27 4.31
N ASP A 1003 -21.72 16.39 3.41
CA ASP A 1003 -21.92 16.24 1.99
C ASP A 1003 -21.90 14.75 1.60
N GLN A 1004 -22.72 14.34 0.64
CA GLN A 1004 -22.75 12.98 0.10
C GLN A 1004 -21.83 12.85 -1.12
N ILE A 1005 -21.67 13.94 -1.86
CA ILE A 1005 -20.79 14.07 -3.03
C ILE A 1005 -19.93 15.32 -2.87
N SER A 1006 -18.77 15.33 -3.51
CA SER A 1006 -17.92 16.52 -3.60
C SER A 1006 -18.41 17.47 -4.71
N PRO A 1007 -17.82 18.66 -4.84
CA PRO A 1007 -18.09 19.54 -5.97
C PRO A 1007 -17.62 19.03 -7.35
N TRP A 1008 -16.64 18.10 -7.39
CA TRP A 1008 -16.28 17.35 -8.61
C TRP A 1008 -17.30 16.25 -8.86
#